data_AF-A0A357YIC6-F1
#
_entry.id   AF-A0A357YIC6-F1
#
_cell.length_a   1.000
_cell.length_b   1.000
_cell.length_c   1.000
_cell.angle_alpha   90.00
_cell.angle_beta   90.00
_cell.angle_gamma   90.00
#
_symmetry.space_group_name_H-M   'P 1'
#
loop_
_entity.id
_entity.type
_entity.pdbx_description
1 polymer ?
#
loop_
_entity_poly.entity_id
_entity_poly.type
_entity_poly.pdbx_seq_one_letter_code
_entity_poly.pdbx_strand_id
1 'polypeptide(L)'
;MRSKAICLLALLLTPLLVPQTPLAAESTLGGQIEAGIYGQDIGKDGSKVDEYSSLGDDTVTGYGAFDLHGASATTTVELSADMKGSDGPQVDLKFDVNRILRFKGERSELTHRLSHDRIGYLDAAVPPPTGAPGSTVILSPDTVPGFIQPGTYNPVTGEVTVGGPAPGNALLDQQIGRASVFGEDLTPGQVFEIKRTEAKADADLTLPFLPNITFHAGLRNERREGTEQSIGMSKCTACHVTGGSRNVDENTDEFNAGATGRFGLFTVDYAFKNSEFRENAATPTRVYDPALSPGAAYTAYDPATNTLAQRPFDSRLLYDYSDGALTYDQTPDSEKTSHLLKARVDLPLQTALIGSFVNTRVESKKTDEPGIWTLGDKTLTSDYDGYGFRLASRPLDSVRVNLRGKLEKVDTDDAVITFVPMNTLAQPNLGGNLPAGTTFTNTYDSVESRDVVTLGADAIWRFAPKSTARLGYEFKTDDRDNEHYGKTTAQTAEVEVKTLLTKGLTARAGYTFKTIDDPFMHQHAAGFIDPLTGLPYTTNQDPTPTIATGDLYGTAFYDLRQTDLSNQPETIHEAKVASTWSPASSFSATATVRYRQEENALTSSEWKQQTLSPTLSFWYAPAQKLNLTFAYNYLGQRAESRFCQGWYDG
;
A
#
# COMPACT_ATOMS: atom_id res chain seq x y z
N MET A 1 -25.36 21.67 17.35
CA MET A 1 -26.77 22.04 17.05
C MET A 1 -27.20 21.70 15.61
N ARG A 2 -26.31 21.69 14.60
CA ARG A 2 -26.66 21.35 13.20
C ARG A 2 -27.13 19.90 12.99
N SER A 3 -26.56 18.92 13.69
CA SER A 3 -26.97 17.50 13.61
C SER A 3 -28.40 17.24 14.13
N LYS A 4 -28.83 17.93 15.19
CA LYS A 4 -30.18 17.81 15.77
C LYS A 4 -31.29 18.32 14.83
N ALA A 5 -30.98 19.28 13.95
CA ALA A 5 -31.93 19.82 12.97
C ALA A 5 -32.14 18.86 11.78
N ILE A 6 -31.13 18.05 11.42
CA ILE A 6 -31.21 17.06 10.34
C ILE A 6 -32.12 15.89 10.74
N CYS A 7 -32.02 15.41 11.99
CA CYS A 7 -32.92 14.36 12.50
C CYS A 7 -34.40 14.80 12.47
N LEU A 8 -34.67 16.05 12.85
CA LEU A 8 -36.05 16.59 12.83
C LEU A 8 -36.57 16.78 11.40
N LEU A 9 -35.71 17.21 10.47
CA LEU A 9 -36.05 17.38 9.07
C LEU A 9 -36.31 16.02 8.38
N ALA A 10 -35.50 14.99 8.68
CA ALA A 10 -35.69 13.63 8.20
C ALA A 10 -36.98 12.98 8.73
N LEU A 11 -37.35 13.24 9.99
CA LEU A 11 -38.63 12.84 10.61
C LEU A 11 -39.85 13.60 10.04
N LEU A 12 -39.66 14.84 9.59
CA LEU A 12 -40.73 15.66 8.97
C LEU A 12 -40.90 15.38 7.47
N LEU A 13 -39.83 14.94 6.78
CA LEU A 13 -39.86 14.60 5.34
C LEU A 13 -40.25 13.14 5.05
N THR A 14 -40.10 12.23 6.01
CA THR A 14 -40.53 10.82 5.87
C THR A 14 -42.00 10.65 5.50
N PRO A 15 -42.99 11.37 6.07
CA PRO A 15 -44.38 11.27 5.62
C PRO A 15 -44.66 11.95 4.26
N LEU A 16 -43.73 12.75 3.73
CA LEU A 16 -43.84 13.42 2.41
C LEU A 16 -43.18 12.61 1.28
N LEU A 17 -42.22 11.73 1.60
CA LEU A 17 -41.47 10.91 0.65
C LEU A 17 -42.00 9.49 0.49
N VAL A 18 -42.87 9.01 1.39
CA VAL A 18 -43.66 7.80 1.12
C VAL A 18 -44.68 8.20 0.03
N PRO A 19 -44.55 7.72 -1.22
CA PRO A 19 -45.61 7.95 -2.19
C PRO A 19 -46.90 7.46 -1.55
N GLN A 20 -48.00 8.22 -1.58
CA GLN A 20 -49.28 7.83 -0.94
C GLN A 20 -49.96 6.61 -1.61
N THR A 21 -49.22 5.84 -2.41
CA THR A 21 -49.67 4.68 -3.17
C THR A 21 -49.70 3.34 -2.42
N PRO A 22 -49.10 3.09 -1.22
CA PRO A 22 -49.28 1.81 -0.54
C PRO A 22 -50.58 1.73 0.27
N LEU A 23 -51.46 2.75 0.25
CA LEU A 23 -52.77 2.67 0.91
C LEU A 23 -53.77 1.73 0.19
N ALA A 24 -53.30 0.86 -0.72
CA ALA A 24 -54.08 -0.22 -1.32
C ALA A 24 -53.82 -1.56 -0.59
N ALA A 25 -54.78 -1.94 0.25
CA ALA A 25 -55.18 -3.23 0.85
C ALA A 25 -54.23 -4.45 1.04
N GLU A 26 -53.05 -4.54 0.42
CA GLU A 26 -52.09 -5.67 0.55
C GLU A 26 -50.63 -5.21 0.73
N SER A 27 -50.39 -4.02 1.25
CA SER A 27 -49.03 -3.53 1.54
C SER A 27 -48.54 -4.00 2.91
N THR A 28 -47.35 -4.62 2.97
CA THR A 28 -46.64 -4.83 4.24
C THR A 28 -45.76 -3.61 4.51
N LEU A 29 -46.19 -2.75 5.43
CA LEU A 29 -45.35 -1.69 5.99
C LEU A 29 -44.81 -2.16 7.34
N GLY A 30 -43.49 -2.18 7.48
CA GLY A 30 -42.78 -2.57 8.69
C GLY A 30 -41.60 -1.65 8.95
N GLY A 31 -41.10 -1.65 10.18
CA GLY A 31 -39.95 -0.86 10.54
C GLY A 31 -39.56 -0.99 12.00
N GLN A 32 -38.36 -0.53 12.32
CA GLN A 32 -37.80 -0.48 13.65
C GLN A 32 -37.24 0.92 13.91
N ILE A 33 -37.49 1.44 15.10
CA ILE A 33 -36.80 2.64 15.61
C ILE A 33 -36.11 2.21 16.89
N GLU A 34 -34.79 2.38 16.92
CA GLU A 34 -33.97 2.18 18.09
C GLU A 34 -33.33 3.50 18.49
N ALA A 35 -33.32 3.79 19.78
CA ALA A 35 -32.60 4.92 20.33
C ALA A 35 -32.00 4.47 21.66
N GLY A 36 -30.75 4.86 21.90
CA GLY A 36 -30.09 4.53 23.14
C GLY A 36 -28.92 5.44 23.43
N ILE A 37 -28.31 5.19 24.58
CA ILE A 37 -27.08 5.84 25.03
C ILE A 37 -26.10 4.73 25.42
N TYR A 38 -24.83 4.95 25.18
CA TYR A 38 -23.77 4.11 25.73
C TYR A 38 -22.63 5.01 26.20
N GLY A 39 -21.79 4.48 27.09
CA GLY A 39 -20.55 5.12 27.51
C GLY A 39 -19.41 4.13 27.31
N GLN A 40 -18.26 4.65 26.88
CA GLN A 40 -17.04 3.90 26.72
C GLN A 40 -15.90 4.62 27.45
N ASP A 41 -15.02 3.84 28.06
CA ASP A 41 -13.76 4.29 28.64
C ASP A 41 -12.64 3.57 27.88
N ILE A 42 -11.82 4.33 27.16
CA ILE A 42 -10.70 3.77 26.39
C ILE A 42 -9.42 4.12 27.17
N GLY A 43 -8.82 3.09 27.77
CA GLY A 43 -7.53 3.19 28.45
C GLY A 43 -6.48 3.80 27.51
N LYS A 44 -6.11 5.06 27.78
CA LYS A 44 -5.55 6.01 26.83
C LYS A 44 -4.18 5.63 26.27
N ASP A 45 -4.10 5.52 24.96
CA ASP A 45 -2.94 5.93 24.16
C ASP A 45 -3.41 6.35 22.75
N GLY A 46 -3.62 7.67 22.56
CA GLY A 46 -4.12 8.23 21.30
C GLY A 46 -3.18 8.06 20.10
N SER A 47 -1.95 7.59 20.31
CA SER A 47 -1.00 7.28 19.24
C SER A 47 -1.19 5.92 18.57
N LYS A 48 -2.14 5.09 19.03
CA LYS A 48 -2.40 3.76 18.44
C LYS A 48 -3.57 3.80 17.47
N VAL A 49 -3.46 3.00 16.40
CA VAL A 49 -4.54 2.79 15.43
C VAL A 49 -5.80 2.35 16.16
N ASP A 50 -6.90 3.04 15.87
CA ASP A 50 -8.22 2.59 16.27
C ASP A 50 -9.18 2.79 15.10
N GLU A 51 -9.62 1.67 14.54
CA GLU A 51 -10.59 1.63 13.44
C GLU A 51 -12.01 1.34 13.97
N TYR A 52 -12.16 0.97 15.25
CA TYR A 52 -13.42 0.46 15.80
C TYR A 52 -13.99 1.29 16.95
N SER A 53 -13.25 2.26 17.51
CA SER A 53 -13.89 3.33 18.26
C SER A 53 -14.50 4.37 17.31
N SER A 54 -15.65 4.01 16.74
CA SER A 54 -16.66 4.95 16.19
C SER A 54 -17.21 5.95 17.25
N LEU A 55 -16.53 5.98 18.40
CA LEU A 55 -16.97 6.37 19.73
C LEU A 55 -15.75 7.09 20.31
N GLY A 56 -15.60 8.39 20.01
CA GLY A 56 -14.47 9.18 20.47
C GLY A 56 -14.19 9.09 21.99
N ASP A 57 -13.06 9.66 22.41
CA ASP A 57 -12.53 9.57 23.78
C ASP A 57 -13.60 9.75 24.89
N ASP A 58 -13.55 8.90 25.93
CA ASP A 58 -14.26 8.95 27.22
C ASP A 58 -15.57 9.75 27.26
N THR A 59 -16.54 9.42 26.40
CA THR A 59 -17.82 10.14 26.34
C THR A 59 -19.05 9.23 26.36
N VAL A 60 -20.13 9.74 26.96
CA VAL A 60 -21.46 9.14 26.84
C VAL A 60 -22.07 9.68 25.55
N THR A 61 -22.35 8.80 24.60
CA THR A 61 -22.89 9.20 23.30
C THR A 61 -24.22 8.51 23.01
N GLY A 62 -25.12 9.27 22.39
CA GLY A 62 -26.39 8.75 21.91
C GLY A 62 -26.22 8.02 20.59
N TYR A 63 -27.02 6.99 20.36
CA TYR A 63 -27.19 6.37 19.05
C TYR A 63 -28.66 6.29 18.69
N GLY A 64 -28.91 6.21 17.39
CA GLY A 64 -30.23 5.99 16.85
C GLY A 64 -30.14 5.15 15.59
N ALA A 65 -31.00 4.15 15.48
CA ALA A 65 -31.19 3.41 14.23
C ALA A 65 -32.66 3.52 13.81
N PHE A 66 -32.87 3.70 12.53
CA PHE A 66 -34.17 3.78 11.89
C PHE A 66 -34.15 2.81 10.72
N ASP A 67 -35.12 1.92 10.65
CA ASP A 67 -35.37 1.05 9.51
C ASP A 67 -36.85 1.17 9.16
N LEU A 68 -37.14 1.47 7.90
CA LEU A 68 -38.48 1.47 7.34
C LEU A 68 -38.45 0.72 6.03
N HIS A 69 -39.31 -0.29 5.91
CA HIS A 69 -39.50 -1.01 4.68
C HIS A 69 -40.98 -1.13 4.34
N GLY A 70 -41.30 -0.91 3.08
CA GLY A 70 -42.63 -1.03 2.52
C GLY A 70 -42.59 -1.84 1.25
N ALA A 71 -43.44 -2.85 1.14
CA ALA A 71 -43.57 -3.64 -0.07
C ALA A 71 -45.04 -3.74 -0.51
N SER A 72 -45.23 -3.73 -1.83
CA SER A 72 -46.47 -4.04 -2.53
C SER A 72 -46.14 -4.98 -3.69
N ALA A 73 -47.15 -5.45 -4.44
CA ALA A 73 -46.93 -6.32 -5.60
C ALA A 73 -45.99 -5.72 -6.67
N THR A 74 -45.94 -4.38 -6.78
CA THR A 74 -45.20 -3.68 -7.84
C THR A 74 -44.13 -2.73 -7.34
N THR A 75 -44.05 -2.46 -6.03
CA THR A 75 -43.15 -1.43 -5.52
C THR A 75 -42.58 -1.84 -4.17
N THR A 76 -41.26 -1.69 -4.03
CA THR A 76 -40.56 -1.82 -2.75
C THR A 76 -39.79 -0.56 -2.44
N VAL A 77 -39.88 -0.10 -1.20
CA VAL A 77 -39.12 1.02 -0.64
C VAL A 77 -38.44 0.53 0.62
N GLU A 78 -37.14 0.77 0.75
CA GLU A 78 -36.38 0.56 1.98
C GLU A 78 -35.65 1.85 2.31
N LEU A 79 -35.74 2.30 3.55
CA LEU A 79 -34.99 3.43 4.08
C LEU A 79 -34.43 3.00 5.43
N SER A 80 -33.11 2.90 5.52
CA SER A 80 -32.42 2.70 6.78
C SER A 80 -31.49 3.87 7.08
N ALA A 81 -31.40 4.24 8.34
CA ALA A 81 -30.45 5.22 8.84
C ALA A 81 -29.87 4.72 10.16
N ASP A 82 -28.56 4.71 10.28
CA ASP A 82 -27.83 4.35 11.49
C ASP A 82 -26.94 5.53 11.90
N MET A 83 -27.07 5.95 13.15
CA MET A 83 -26.32 7.05 13.73
C MET A 83 -25.66 6.55 15.00
N LYS A 84 -24.34 6.38 14.97
CA LYS A 84 -23.55 5.94 16.13
C LYS A 84 -22.48 6.96 16.44
N GLY A 85 -22.54 7.53 17.64
CA GLY A 85 -21.33 8.11 18.21
C GLY A 85 -20.86 9.41 17.58
N SER A 86 -19.54 9.49 17.42
CA SER A 86 -18.82 10.56 16.74
C SER A 86 -18.84 10.40 15.22
N ASP A 87 -19.18 9.22 14.72
CA ASP A 87 -19.37 9.00 13.28
C ASP A 87 -20.66 9.66 12.79
N GLY A 88 -20.62 10.14 11.56
CA GLY A 88 -21.79 10.70 10.89
C GLY A 88 -22.84 9.63 10.54
N PRO A 89 -24.04 10.08 10.11
CA PRO A 89 -25.12 9.18 9.77
C PRO A 89 -24.78 8.31 8.56
N GLN A 90 -24.99 7.00 8.69
CA GLN A 90 -25.12 6.08 7.56
C GLN A 90 -26.59 6.07 7.13
N VAL A 91 -26.86 6.30 5.85
CA VAL A 91 -28.22 6.33 5.30
C VAL A 91 -28.25 5.52 4.01
N ASP A 92 -29.17 4.56 3.93
CA ASP A 92 -29.45 3.79 2.74
C ASP A 92 -30.90 4.00 2.31
N LEU A 93 -31.09 4.25 1.02
CA LEU A 93 -32.39 4.35 0.37
C LEU A 93 -32.40 3.37 -0.80
N LYS A 94 -33.39 2.48 -0.84
CA LYS A 94 -33.66 1.63 -2.00
C LYS A 94 -35.09 1.79 -2.46
N PHE A 95 -35.25 1.80 -3.77
CA PHE A 95 -36.53 1.94 -4.43
C PHE A 95 -36.55 1.02 -5.65
N ASP A 96 -37.56 0.15 -5.77
CA ASP A 96 -37.81 -0.66 -6.96
C ASP A 96 -39.27 -0.49 -7.36
N VAL A 97 -39.51 -0.11 -8.62
CA VAL A 97 -40.84 -0.10 -9.23
C VAL A 97 -40.88 -1.09 -10.38
N ASN A 98 -41.59 -2.18 -10.16
CA ASN A 98 -41.92 -3.22 -11.11
C ASN A 98 -40.68 -3.80 -11.83
N ARG A 99 -39.50 -3.71 -11.20
CA ARG A 99 -38.18 -4.00 -11.77
C ARG A 99 -37.87 -3.20 -13.04
N ILE A 100 -38.69 -2.19 -13.35
CA ILE A 100 -38.48 -1.25 -14.45
C ILE A 100 -37.44 -0.23 -14.02
N LEU A 101 -37.64 0.37 -12.84
CA LEU A 101 -36.69 1.29 -12.25
C LEU A 101 -36.25 0.74 -10.90
N ARG A 102 -34.94 0.57 -10.72
CA ARG A 102 -34.33 0.36 -9.41
C ARG A 102 -33.41 1.52 -9.13
N PHE A 103 -33.47 2.02 -7.91
CA PHE A 103 -32.60 3.07 -7.43
C PHE A 103 -32.03 2.65 -6.07
N LYS A 104 -30.74 2.86 -5.89
CA LYS A 104 -30.05 2.73 -4.61
C LYS A 104 -29.29 4.03 -4.34
N GLY A 105 -29.58 4.67 -3.23
CA GLY A 105 -28.80 5.77 -2.68
C GLY A 105 -28.16 5.34 -1.37
N GLU A 106 -26.90 5.69 -1.17
CA GLU A 106 -26.17 5.40 0.05
C GLU A 106 -25.35 6.63 0.44
N ARG A 107 -25.31 6.95 1.73
CA ARG A 107 -24.37 7.90 2.31
C ARG A 107 -23.77 7.28 3.55
N SER A 108 -22.45 7.29 3.65
CA SER A 108 -21.74 6.84 4.84
C SER A 108 -20.68 7.86 5.27
N GLU A 109 -20.41 7.88 6.56
CA GLU A 109 -19.34 8.66 7.16
C GLU A 109 -18.60 7.75 8.14
N LEU A 110 -17.27 7.82 8.14
CA LEU A 110 -16.40 7.03 8.99
C LEU A 110 -15.21 7.87 9.41
N THR A 111 -14.90 7.88 10.69
CA THR A 111 -13.70 8.49 11.24
C THR A 111 -12.66 7.41 11.52
N HIS A 112 -11.46 7.56 10.98
CA HIS A 112 -10.38 6.59 11.15
C HIS A 112 -9.19 7.24 11.87
N ARG A 113 -8.87 6.77 13.07
CA ARG A 113 -7.70 7.24 13.83
C ARG A 113 -6.47 6.47 13.37
N LEU A 114 -5.49 7.22 12.86
CA LEU A 114 -4.24 6.69 12.33
C LEU A 114 -3.23 6.45 13.46
N SER A 115 -2.27 5.56 13.22
CA SER A 115 -1.12 5.44 14.12
C SER A 115 -0.26 6.70 14.07
N HIS A 116 0.30 7.03 15.22
CA HIS A 116 1.35 8.01 15.35
C HIS A 116 2.65 7.28 15.71
N ASP A 117 3.58 7.25 14.77
CA ASP A 117 4.93 6.81 15.05
C ASP A 117 5.71 7.93 15.73
N ARG A 118 6.23 7.70 16.94
CA ARG A 118 7.02 8.70 17.67
C ARG A 118 8.48 8.73 17.24
N ILE A 119 8.93 7.79 16.39
CA ILE A 119 10.23 7.74 15.67
C ILE A 119 11.47 7.70 16.58
N GLY A 120 11.38 8.01 17.87
CA GLY A 120 12.50 8.03 18.82
C GLY A 120 13.15 6.66 19.10
N TYR A 121 12.63 5.57 18.53
CA TYR A 121 13.34 4.28 18.53
C TYR A 121 14.52 4.26 17.54
N LEU A 122 14.54 5.17 16.56
CA LEU A 122 15.64 5.30 15.60
C LEU A 122 16.93 5.80 16.28
N ASP A 123 16.80 6.53 17.38
CA ASP A 123 17.92 7.03 18.20
C ASP A 123 18.72 5.89 18.88
N ALA A 124 18.29 4.64 18.78
CA ALA A 124 18.98 3.48 19.35
C ALA A 124 20.41 3.28 18.80
N ALA A 125 20.72 3.85 17.64
CA ALA A 125 22.06 3.84 17.05
C ALA A 125 22.92 5.05 17.47
N VAL A 126 22.33 6.05 18.16
CA VAL A 126 23.04 7.22 18.67
C VAL A 126 23.30 7.03 20.16
N PRO A 127 24.55 6.81 20.59
CA PRO A 127 24.86 6.79 22.01
C PRO A 127 24.39 8.09 22.67
N PRO A 128 23.77 8.03 23.86
CA PRO A 128 23.29 9.22 24.55
C PRO A 128 24.44 10.21 24.69
N PRO A 129 24.21 11.53 24.48
CA PRO A 129 25.27 12.52 24.47
C PRO A 129 26.04 12.44 25.78
N THR A 130 27.34 12.10 25.67
CA THR A 130 28.23 12.02 26.83
C THR A 130 28.99 13.34 26.98
N GLY A 131 28.89 13.95 28.16
CA GLY A 131 29.53 15.24 28.47
C GLY A 131 28.68 16.45 28.12
N ALA A 132 28.90 17.55 28.84
CA ALA A 132 28.26 18.83 28.57
C ALA A 132 28.98 19.54 27.41
N PRO A 133 28.30 20.39 26.61
CA PRO A 133 28.97 21.24 25.62
C PRO A 133 30.17 21.98 26.22
N GLY A 134 31.31 21.91 25.57
CA GLY A 134 32.60 22.45 26.02
C GLY A 134 33.40 21.54 26.95
N SER A 135 32.88 20.38 27.36
CA SER A 135 33.66 19.38 28.12
C SER A 135 34.57 18.56 27.20
N THR A 136 35.70 18.07 27.72
CA THR A 136 36.56 17.12 27.02
C THR A 136 36.19 15.71 27.44
N VAL A 137 35.95 14.82 26.48
CA VAL A 137 35.67 13.40 26.70
C VAL A 137 36.66 12.54 25.91
N ILE A 138 36.96 11.34 26.39
CA ILE A 138 37.76 10.34 25.66
C ILE A 138 36.79 9.46 24.89
N LEU A 139 36.97 9.36 23.57
CA LEU A 139 36.17 8.50 22.72
C LEU A 139 36.40 7.03 23.07
N SER A 140 35.31 6.36 23.40
CA SER A 140 35.27 4.91 23.61
C SER A 140 33.95 4.36 23.05
N PRO A 141 33.80 3.03 22.87
CA PRO A 141 32.53 2.44 22.47
C PRO A 141 31.34 2.85 23.35
N ASP A 142 31.59 3.20 24.61
CA ASP A 142 30.59 3.59 25.60
C ASP A 142 30.56 5.11 25.87
N THR A 143 31.37 5.90 25.15
CA THR A 143 31.49 7.35 25.36
C THR A 143 31.73 8.04 24.03
N VAL A 144 30.64 8.37 23.36
CA VAL A 144 30.63 9.13 22.11
C VAL A 144 29.69 10.33 22.32
N PRO A 145 30.19 11.58 22.29
CA PRO A 145 29.33 12.75 22.37
C PRO A 145 28.56 12.94 21.06
N GLY A 146 27.32 13.42 21.15
CA GLY A 146 26.49 13.67 19.97
C GLY A 146 27.10 14.69 19.00
N PHE A 147 27.82 15.69 19.52
CA PHE A 147 28.54 16.69 18.74
C PHE A 147 29.96 16.88 19.28
N ILE A 148 30.88 17.32 18.43
CA ILE A 148 32.24 17.72 18.77
C ILE A 148 32.62 19.04 18.13
N GLN A 149 33.44 19.81 18.82
CA GLN A 149 34.09 20.96 18.22
C GLN A 149 35.13 20.49 17.17
N PRO A 150 35.10 21.01 15.93
CA PRO A 150 36.05 20.68 14.89
C PRO A 150 37.48 20.94 15.34
N GLY A 151 38.39 20.04 14.94
CA GLY A 151 39.82 20.18 15.26
C GLY A 151 40.21 19.89 16.71
N THR A 152 39.27 19.45 17.56
CA THR A 152 39.57 19.10 18.96
C THR A 152 39.90 17.62 19.19
N TYR A 153 39.80 16.78 18.16
CA TYR A 153 40.14 15.37 18.26
C TYR A 153 41.65 15.17 18.37
N ASN A 154 42.10 14.57 19.47
CA ASN A 154 43.47 14.14 19.67
C ASN A 154 43.61 12.64 19.28
N PRO A 155 44.27 12.30 18.16
CA PRO A 155 44.36 10.93 17.69
C PRO A 155 45.26 10.03 18.55
N VAL A 156 46.07 10.61 19.45
CA VAL A 156 46.96 9.85 20.36
C VAL A 156 46.25 9.45 21.65
N THR A 157 45.39 10.33 22.17
CA THR A 157 44.70 10.11 23.45
C THR A 157 43.23 9.74 23.29
N GLY A 158 42.64 9.95 22.11
CA GLY A 158 41.21 9.77 21.85
C GLY A 158 40.34 10.89 22.42
N GLU A 159 40.93 11.96 22.95
CA GLU A 159 40.20 13.09 23.53
C GLU A 159 39.51 13.93 22.47
N VAL A 160 38.34 14.47 22.79
CA VAL A 160 37.62 15.42 21.95
C VAL A 160 36.79 16.37 22.82
N THR A 161 36.57 17.60 22.35
CA THR A 161 35.68 18.55 23.03
C THR A 161 34.26 18.39 22.52
N VAL A 162 33.33 18.14 23.43
CA VAL A 162 31.89 18.00 23.16
C VAL A 162 31.34 19.33 22.62
N GLY A 163 30.73 19.28 21.44
CA GLY A 163 29.97 20.38 20.85
C GLY A 163 28.53 20.42 21.38
N GLY A 164 27.75 21.41 20.98
CA GLY A 164 26.33 21.47 21.34
C GLY A 164 25.50 22.36 20.42
N PRO A 165 24.19 22.07 20.28
CA PRO A 165 23.28 22.92 19.52
C PRO A 165 23.08 24.25 20.28
N ALA A 166 23.93 25.24 20.03
CA ALA A 166 23.66 26.61 20.46
C ALA A 166 22.68 27.26 19.45
N PRO A 167 21.57 27.87 19.90
CA PRO A 167 20.65 28.59 19.01
C PRO A 167 21.43 29.67 18.26
N GLY A 168 21.50 29.54 16.92
CA GLY A 168 22.23 30.48 16.05
C GLY A 168 23.69 30.14 15.75
N ASN A 169 24.22 29.02 16.24
CA ASN A 169 25.63 28.60 16.05
C ASN A 169 25.79 27.16 15.54
N ALA A 170 24.74 26.56 14.99
CA ALA A 170 24.71 25.17 14.51
C ALA A 170 25.71 24.84 13.35
N LEU A 171 26.50 25.81 12.91
CA LEU A 171 27.41 25.68 11.76
C LEU A 171 28.86 25.33 12.14
N LEU A 172 29.17 25.23 13.43
CA LEU A 172 30.55 25.05 13.89
C LEU A 172 30.83 23.74 14.60
N ASP A 173 29.86 22.91 14.95
CA ASP A 173 30.09 21.64 15.66
C ASP A 173 29.84 20.41 14.75
N GLN A 174 30.77 19.46 14.75
CA GLN A 174 30.72 18.22 13.98
C GLN A 174 29.99 17.12 14.76
N GLN A 175 28.94 16.52 14.22
CA GLN A 175 28.32 15.32 14.81
C GLN A 175 29.30 14.14 14.79
N ILE A 176 29.50 13.41 15.90
CA ILE A 176 30.24 12.13 15.87
C ILE A 176 29.29 11.00 15.53
N GLY A 177 29.72 10.09 14.66
CA GLY A 177 28.92 8.94 14.22
C GLY A 177 28.18 9.24 12.93
N ARG A 178 28.91 9.67 11.89
CA ARG A 178 28.44 10.23 10.60
C ARG A 178 27.70 9.24 9.66
N ALA A 179 27.10 8.20 10.24
CA ALA A 179 26.08 7.31 9.69
C ALA A 179 25.20 6.85 10.87
N SER A 180 24.64 7.82 11.60
CA SER A 180 23.65 7.56 12.65
C SER A 180 22.28 7.80 12.07
N VAL A 181 21.36 6.89 12.33
CA VAL A 181 19.93 7.17 12.14
C VAL A 181 19.47 7.84 13.43
N PHE A 182 18.82 8.98 13.33
CA PHE A 182 18.14 9.59 14.46
C PHE A 182 16.79 10.12 14.01
N GLY A 183 15.83 10.10 14.94
CA GLY A 183 14.43 10.33 14.69
C GLY A 183 13.91 11.54 15.44
N GLU A 184 13.33 12.51 14.74
CA GLU A 184 12.63 13.64 15.36
C GLU A 184 11.14 13.60 15.02
N ASP A 185 10.30 13.52 16.05
CA ASP A 185 8.86 13.74 15.93
C ASP A 185 8.55 15.21 16.17
N LEU A 186 8.22 15.93 15.11
CA LEU A 186 7.91 17.36 15.14
C LEU A 186 6.53 17.65 15.73
N THR A 187 5.69 16.63 15.92
CA THR A 187 4.30 16.74 16.35
C THR A 187 3.93 15.73 17.44
N PRO A 188 4.66 15.67 18.58
CA PRO A 188 4.56 14.57 19.56
C PRO A 188 3.23 14.48 20.33
N GLY A 189 2.38 15.50 20.24
CA GLY A 189 1.05 15.51 20.86
C GLY A 189 -0.12 15.47 19.87
N GLN A 190 0.16 15.28 18.58
CA GLN A 190 -0.88 15.31 17.55
C GLN A 190 -1.61 13.96 17.47
N VAL A 191 -2.93 14.02 17.32
CA VAL A 191 -3.75 12.86 17.00
C VAL A 191 -4.00 12.88 15.50
N PHE A 192 -3.54 11.85 14.80
CA PHE A 192 -3.76 11.69 13.37
C PHE A 192 -5.09 10.99 13.12
N GLU A 193 -5.93 11.58 12.29
CA GLU A 193 -7.29 11.14 12.03
C GLU A 193 -7.74 11.59 10.64
N ILE A 194 -8.43 10.71 9.93
CA ILE A 194 -9.06 11.01 8.64
C ILE A 194 -10.55 10.70 8.75
N LYS A 195 -11.38 11.68 8.42
CA LYS A 195 -12.80 11.53 8.23
C LYS A 195 -13.11 11.28 6.75
N ARG A 196 -13.68 10.13 6.46
CA ARG A 196 -14.18 9.74 5.14
C ARG A 196 -15.68 9.95 5.07
N THR A 197 -16.14 10.70 4.07
CA THR A 197 -17.56 10.85 3.73
C THR A 197 -17.78 10.33 2.32
N GLU A 198 -18.75 9.45 2.12
CA GLU A 198 -19.07 8.91 0.81
C GLU A 198 -20.57 9.02 0.52
N ALA A 199 -20.92 9.44 -0.68
CA ALA A 199 -22.27 9.41 -1.21
C ALA A 199 -22.28 8.66 -2.55
N LYS A 200 -23.19 7.70 -2.70
CA LYS A 200 -23.39 6.89 -3.89
C LYS A 200 -24.85 6.91 -4.31
N ALA A 201 -25.09 6.96 -5.62
CA ALA A 201 -26.42 6.82 -6.19
C ALA A 201 -26.33 6.00 -7.47
N ASP A 202 -27.04 4.88 -7.51
CA ASP A 202 -27.10 3.96 -8.65
C ASP A 202 -28.54 3.80 -9.11
N ALA A 203 -28.74 3.70 -10.42
CA ALA A 203 -30.03 3.49 -11.05
C ALA A 203 -29.96 2.45 -12.17
N ASP A 204 -30.87 1.47 -12.13
CA ASP A 204 -31.10 0.51 -13.20
C ASP A 204 -32.45 0.79 -13.87
N LEU A 205 -32.46 0.86 -15.20
CA LEU A 205 -33.66 1.06 -16.01
C LEU A 205 -33.85 -0.07 -17.02
N THR A 206 -34.88 -0.88 -16.85
CA THR A 206 -35.31 -1.92 -17.80
C THR A 206 -36.60 -1.48 -18.48
N LEU A 207 -36.51 -1.10 -19.75
CA LEU A 207 -37.65 -0.58 -20.50
C LEU A 207 -38.59 -1.74 -20.90
N PRO A 208 -39.92 -1.64 -20.69
CA PRO A 208 -40.85 -2.73 -21.00
C PRO A 208 -40.85 -3.19 -22.46
N PHE A 209 -40.50 -2.30 -23.39
CA PHE A 209 -40.41 -2.60 -24.83
C PHE A 209 -39.03 -3.15 -25.25
N LEU A 210 -38.03 -3.10 -24.37
CA LEU A 210 -36.72 -3.75 -24.49
C LEU A 210 -36.42 -4.56 -23.23
N PRO A 211 -37.25 -5.57 -22.88
CA PRO A 211 -37.14 -6.28 -21.60
C PRO A 211 -35.85 -7.10 -21.46
N ASN A 212 -35.12 -7.26 -22.56
CA ASN A 212 -33.84 -7.95 -22.62
C ASN A 212 -32.65 -7.03 -22.36
N ILE A 213 -32.86 -5.72 -22.17
CA ILE A 213 -31.81 -4.72 -21.95
C ILE A 213 -32.10 -3.93 -20.67
N THR A 214 -31.09 -3.84 -19.80
CA THR A 214 -31.09 -2.99 -18.61
C THR A 214 -29.98 -1.95 -18.77
N PHE A 215 -30.33 -0.68 -18.62
CA PHE A 215 -29.38 0.44 -18.57
C PHE A 215 -28.98 0.71 -17.14
N HIS A 216 -27.71 1.03 -16.93
CA HIS A 216 -27.11 1.31 -15.63
C HIS A 216 -26.55 2.74 -15.64
N ALA A 217 -26.75 3.48 -14.56
CA ALA A 217 -26.09 4.76 -14.33
C ALA A 217 -25.78 4.92 -12.84
N GLY A 218 -24.62 5.47 -12.53
CA GLY A 218 -24.21 5.66 -11.16
C GLY A 218 -23.33 6.88 -10.96
N LEU A 219 -23.44 7.46 -9.77
CA LEU A 219 -22.65 8.59 -9.30
C LEU A 219 -22.06 8.24 -7.95
N ARG A 220 -20.81 8.62 -7.72
CA ARG A 220 -20.14 8.50 -6.42
C ARG A 220 -19.33 9.76 -6.16
N ASN A 221 -19.43 10.29 -4.95
CA ASN A 221 -18.54 11.31 -4.42
C ASN A 221 -17.96 10.78 -3.11
N GLU A 222 -16.65 10.76 -3.00
CA GLU A 222 -15.93 10.41 -1.78
C GLU A 222 -15.01 11.57 -1.39
N ARG A 223 -15.11 12.00 -0.14
CA ARG A 223 -14.23 13.02 0.44
C ARG A 223 -13.50 12.47 1.65
N ARG A 224 -12.20 12.75 1.74
CA ARG A 224 -11.35 12.44 2.91
C ARG A 224 -10.75 13.73 3.42
N GLU A 225 -11.03 14.07 4.68
CA GLU A 225 -10.52 15.27 5.34
C GLU A 225 -9.85 14.91 6.67
N GLY A 226 -8.71 15.51 6.99
CA GLY A 226 -8.08 15.32 8.28
C GLY A 226 -6.58 15.58 8.28
N THR A 227 -5.87 14.84 9.11
CA THR A 227 -4.42 14.95 9.24
C THR A 227 -3.79 13.57 9.39
N GLU A 228 -2.73 13.33 8.64
CA GLU A 228 -1.91 12.13 8.74
C GLU A 228 -0.45 12.46 9.03
N GLN A 229 0.32 11.47 9.46
CA GLN A 229 1.75 11.62 9.68
C GLN A 229 2.48 11.46 8.35
N SER A 230 3.33 12.43 8.03
CA SER A 230 4.22 12.38 6.88
C SER A 230 5.67 12.29 7.36
N ILE A 231 6.38 11.26 6.90
CA ILE A 231 7.75 10.97 7.31
C ILE A 231 8.69 11.29 6.15
N GLY A 232 9.71 12.08 6.43
CA GLY A 232 10.76 12.41 5.47
C GLY A 232 12.14 12.08 6.04
N MET A 233 13.07 11.68 5.17
CA MET A 233 14.50 11.51 5.51
C MET A 233 15.34 12.60 4.84
N SER A 234 16.26 13.24 5.56
CA SER A 234 17.07 14.33 5.00
C SER A 234 18.16 13.82 4.04
N LYS A 235 19.37 13.54 4.52
CA LYS A 235 20.53 13.09 3.72
C LYS A 235 21.13 11.83 4.34
N CYS A 236 21.68 10.92 3.52
CA CYS A 236 22.24 9.64 3.98
C CYS A 236 23.37 9.79 5.02
N THR A 237 24.12 10.89 5.00
CA THR A 237 25.20 11.14 5.97
C THR A 237 24.71 11.43 7.39
N ALA A 238 23.45 11.85 7.54
CA ALA A 238 22.84 12.16 8.83
C ALA A 238 21.63 11.28 9.15
N CYS A 239 21.12 10.50 8.17
CA CYS A 239 19.89 9.70 8.22
C CYS A 239 18.80 10.30 9.13
N HIS A 240 18.65 11.62 9.09
CA HIS A 240 17.72 12.32 9.96
C HIS A 240 16.31 12.08 9.42
N VAL A 241 15.54 11.33 10.19
CA VAL A 241 14.15 11.01 9.88
C VAL A 241 13.26 11.91 10.72
N THR A 242 12.51 12.77 10.04
CA THR A 242 11.55 13.68 10.67
C THR A 242 10.13 13.20 10.39
N GLY A 243 9.31 13.09 11.43
CA GLY A 243 7.86 12.91 11.31
C GLY A 243 7.15 14.23 11.55
N GLY A 244 6.30 14.66 10.62
CA GLY A 244 5.50 15.86 10.75
C GLY A 244 4.04 15.62 10.38
N SER A 245 3.21 16.65 10.55
CA SER A 245 1.80 16.58 10.18
C SER A 245 1.56 16.99 8.73
N ARG A 246 0.75 16.20 8.02
CA ARG A 246 0.24 16.51 6.69
C ARG A 246 -1.28 16.61 6.72
N ASN A 247 -1.80 17.73 6.21
CA ASN A 247 -3.24 17.86 6.00
C ASN A 247 -3.69 17.04 4.79
N VAL A 248 -4.90 16.49 4.87
CA VAL A 248 -5.56 15.73 3.81
C VAL A 248 -6.88 16.41 3.49
N ASP A 249 -7.12 16.78 2.22
CA ASP A 249 -8.43 17.24 1.70
C ASP A 249 -8.62 16.70 0.28
N GLU A 250 -8.85 15.39 0.23
CA GLU A 250 -8.99 14.62 -0.99
C GLU A 250 -10.47 14.51 -1.38
N ASN A 251 -10.76 14.65 -2.66
CA ASN A 251 -12.08 14.42 -3.22
C ASN A 251 -12.00 13.56 -4.47
N THR A 252 -12.78 12.47 -4.51
CA THR A 252 -12.94 11.58 -5.65
C THR A 252 -14.37 11.62 -6.17
N ASP A 253 -14.54 12.08 -7.41
CA ASP A 253 -15.81 12.09 -8.12
C ASP A 253 -15.84 11.00 -9.19
N GLU A 254 -16.89 10.18 -9.23
CA GLU A 254 -17.05 9.14 -10.22
C GLU A 254 -18.43 9.18 -10.88
N PHE A 255 -18.43 8.99 -12.19
CA PHE A 255 -19.61 8.74 -12.99
C PHE A 255 -19.46 7.40 -13.69
N ASN A 256 -20.51 6.58 -13.66
CA ASN A 256 -20.57 5.35 -14.42
C ASN A 256 -21.87 5.26 -15.23
N ALA A 257 -21.79 4.64 -16.40
CA ALA A 257 -22.94 4.38 -17.26
C ALA A 257 -22.70 3.11 -18.06
N GLY A 258 -23.76 2.35 -18.32
CA GLY A 258 -23.64 1.08 -19.02
C GLY A 258 -24.95 0.47 -19.45
N ALA A 259 -24.86 -0.70 -20.07
CA ALA A 259 -26.02 -1.51 -20.40
C ALA A 259 -25.66 -2.99 -20.44
N THR A 260 -26.52 -3.80 -19.82
CA THR A 260 -26.51 -5.26 -19.94
C THR A 260 -27.66 -5.71 -20.85
N GLY A 261 -27.35 -6.52 -21.87
CA GLY A 261 -28.32 -7.13 -22.78
C GLY A 261 -28.24 -8.65 -22.79
N ARG A 262 -29.38 -9.35 -22.71
CA ARG A 262 -29.48 -10.82 -22.80
C ARG A 262 -30.28 -11.24 -24.03
N PHE A 263 -29.63 -11.90 -24.98
CA PHE A 263 -30.17 -12.31 -26.27
C PHE A 263 -30.05 -13.84 -26.44
N GLY A 264 -31.01 -14.58 -25.88
CA GLY A 264 -31.01 -16.04 -25.93
C GLY A 264 -29.82 -16.64 -25.17
N LEU A 265 -28.88 -17.23 -25.91
CA LEU A 265 -27.64 -17.83 -25.38
C LEU A 265 -26.54 -16.80 -25.11
N PHE A 266 -26.69 -15.57 -25.60
CA PHE A 266 -25.67 -14.53 -25.54
C PHE A 266 -26.04 -13.46 -24.52
N THR A 267 -25.09 -13.04 -23.70
CA THR A 267 -25.23 -11.89 -22.78
C THR A 267 -24.06 -10.96 -22.99
N VAL A 268 -24.32 -9.67 -23.14
CA VAL A 268 -23.29 -8.62 -23.28
C VAL A 268 -23.52 -7.58 -22.21
N ASP A 269 -22.45 -7.10 -21.63
CA ASP A 269 -22.43 -5.98 -20.70
C ASP A 269 -21.35 -5.00 -21.15
N TYR A 270 -21.73 -3.72 -21.24
CA TYR A 270 -20.81 -2.63 -21.47
C TYR A 270 -20.92 -1.63 -20.32
N ALA A 271 -19.78 -1.23 -19.77
CA ALA A 271 -19.70 -0.22 -18.73
C ALA A 271 -18.60 0.80 -19.06
N PHE A 272 -18.95 2.07 -18.90
CA PHE A 272 -18.07 3.22 -18.93
C PHE A 272 -17.95 3.77 -17.51
N LYS A 273 -16.73 4.17 -17.12
CA LYS A 273 -16.46 4.86 -15.87
C LYS A 273 -15.51 6.03 -16.12
N ASN A 274 -15.86 7.19 -15.59
CA ASN A 274 -14.95 8.33 -15.44
C ASN A 274 -14.76 8.61 -13.95
N SER A 275 -13.53 8.87 -13.53
CA SER A 275 -13.14 9.13 -12.15
C SER A 275 -12.16 10.28 -12.12
N GLU A 276 -12.37 11.23 -11.22
CA GLU A 276 -11.47 12.36 -10.99
C GLU A 276 -11.10 12.40 -9.51
N PHE A 277 -9.80 12.49 -9.23
CA PHE A 277 -9.24 12.62 -7.89
C PHE A 277 -8.53 13.98 -7.78
N ARG A 278 -8.83 14.73 -6.71
CA ARG A 278 -8.21 16.01 -6.40
C ARG A 278 -7.72 16.05 -4.96
N GLU A 279 -6.51 16.56 -4.73
CA GLU A 279 -5.96 16.89 -3.41
C GLU A 279 -5.92 18.42 -3.26
N ASN A 280 -6.70 18.96 -2.32
CA ASN A 280 -6.82 20.41 -2.12
C ASN A 280 -6.03 20.90 -0.90
N ALA A 281 -5.46 20.00 -0.09
CA ALA A 281 -4.67 20.38 1.06
C ALA A 281 -3.34 21.03 0.64
N ALA A 282 -2.86 21.93 1.48
CA ALA A 282 -1.51 22.46 1.31
C ALA A 282 -0.49 21.34 1.47
N THR A 283 0.44 21.24 0.51
CA THR A 283 1.54 20.28 0.57
C THR A 283 2.40 20.52 1.82
N PRO A 284 2.79 19.46 2.55
CA PRO A 284 3.68 19.63 3.68
C PRO A 284 5.06 20.08 3.22
N THR A 285 5.72 20.88 4.05
CA THR A 285 7.06 21.40 3.77
C THR A 285 8.03 21.05 4.88
N ARG A 286 9.30 20.81 4.55
CA ARG A 286 10.34 20.57 5.53
C ARG A 286 11.66 21.22 5.14
N VAL A 287 12.47 21.54 6.14
CA VAL A 287 13.85 21.98 5.94
C VAL A 287 14.74 20.75 5.96
N TYR A 288 15.67 20.66 5.01
CA TYR A 288 16.57 19.53 4.88
C TYR A 288 17.94 19.88 5.46
N ASP A 289 18.50 19.02 6.30
CA ASP A 289 19.86 19.20 6.82
C ASP A 289 20.93 19.29 5.70
N PRO A 290 22.04 20.02 5.96
CA PRO A 290 23.20 19.97 5.08
C PRO A 290 23.81 18.57 5.05
N ALA A 291 24.34 18.14 3.89
CA ALA A 291 25.13 16.92 3.85
C ALA A 291 26.50 17.16 4.50
N LEU A 292 26.94 16.24 5.36
CA LEU A 292 28.18 16.36 6.13
C LEU A 292 29.13 15.21 5.74
N SER A 293 30.35 15.52 5.31
CA SER A 293 31.37 14.51 4.98
C SER A 293 32.07 13.94 6.20
N PRO A 294 32.36 12.62 6.25
CA PRO A 294 33.18 11.97 7.27
C PRO A 294 34.62 12.45 7.42
N GLY A 295 35.20 13.09 6.40
CA GLY A 295 36.64 13.40 6.37
C GLY A 295 37.04 14.87 6.32
N ALA A 296 36.14 15.82 6.04
CA ALA A 296 36.55 17.20 5.77
C ALA A 296 36.52 18.10 7.01
N ALA A 297 37.58 18.89 7.20
CA ALA A 297 37.53 20.09 8.01
C ALA A 297 36.44 21.01 7.43
N TYR A 298 35.41 21.30 8.21
CA TYR A 298 34.36 22.25 7.86
C TYR A 298 35.02 23.64 7.81
N THR A 299 35.56 24.05 6.66
CA THR A 299 36.13 25.39 6.55
C THR A 299 35.00 26.40 6.59
N ALA A 300 35.05 27.23 7.62
CA ALA A 300 34.00 28.15 8.05
C ALA A 300 33.37 28.96 6.91
N TYR A 301 32.08 29.25 7.06
CA TYR A 301 31.42 30.35 6.39
C TYR A 301 32.29 31.62 6.49
N ASP A 302 32.68 32.20 5.36
CA ASP A 302 33.36 33.49 5.33
C ASP A 302 32.32 34.62 5.19
N PRO A 303 31.94 35.30 6.28
CA PRO A 303 30.97 36.39 6.24
C PRO A 303 31.45 37.60 5.43
N ALA A 304 32.76 37.72 5.15
CA ALA A 304 33.31 38.85 4.40
C ALA A 304 33.16 38.69 2.88
N THR A 305 33.08 37.46 2.39
CA THR A 305 32.93 37.15 0.96
C THR A 305 31.57 36.54 0.62
N ASN A 306 30.76 36.20 1.63
CA ASN A 306 29.53 35.43 1.48
C ASN A 306 29.75 34.12 0.70
N THR A 307 30.94 33.53 0.84
CA THR A 307 31.30 32.27 0.18
C THR A 307 31.42 31.16 1.23
N LEU A 308 30.77 30.03 0.94
CA LEU A 308 30.99 28.78 1.65
C LEU A 308 32.26 28.15 1.07
N ALA A 309 33.33 28.08 1.84
CA ALA A 309 34.53 27.35 1.45
C ALA A 309 34.22 25.83 1.47
N GLN A 310 33.90 25.31 0.28
CA GLN A 310 33.82 23.89 -0.14
C GLN A 310 33.31 22.88 0.89
N ARG A 311 32.02 22.50 0.79
CA ARG A 311 31.54 21.26 1.37
C ARG A 311 31.70 20.13 0.34
N PRO A 312 32.24 18.95 0.70
CA PRO A 312 32.59 17.89 -0.26
C PRO A 312 31.42 17.35 -1.11
N PHE A 313 30.18 17.58 -0.69
CA PHE A 313 28.99 17.04 -1.35
C PHE A 313 28.14 18.06 -2.09
N ASP A 314 28.34 19.38 -1.92
CA ASP A 314 27.42 20.39 -2.45
C ASP A 314 27.24 20.29 -3.98
N SER A 315 28.28 19.85 -4.70
CA SER A 315 28.28 19.65 -6.16
C SER A 315 27.46 18.43 -6.62
N ARG A 316 26.96 17.63 -5.68
CA ARG A 316 26.11 16.45 -5.86
C ARG A 316 24.72 16.61 -5.23
N LEU A 317 24.49 17.72 -4.53
CA LEU A 317 23.21 18.00 -3.90
C LEU A 317 22.37 18.89 -4.80
N LEU A 318 21.06 18.63 -4.76
CA LEU A 318 20.07 19.49 -5.40
C LEU A 318 19.60 20.60 -4.46
N TYR A 319 19.60 20.34 -3.16
CA TYR A 319 19.08 21.23 -2.14
C TYR A 319 19.67 20.92 -0.76
N ASP A 320 19.70 21.93 0.11
CA ASP A 320 20.03 21.84 1.53
C ASP A 320 19.19 22.82 2.39
N TYR A 321 19.59 23.01 3.64
CA TYR A 321 18.88 23.87 4.59
C TYR A 321 18.79 25.35 4.15
N SER A 322 19.67 25.80 3.24
CA SER A 322 19.70 27.18 2.75
C SER A 322 18.57 27.49 1.76
N ASP A 323 18.00 26.46 1.13
CA ASP A 323 16.81 26.57 0.28
C ASP A 323 15.52 26.80 1.09
N GLY A 324 15.60 26.65 2.41
CA GLY A 324 14.47 26.81 3.32
C GLY A 324 13.54 25.59 3.32
N ALA A 325 12.25 25.85 3.50
CA ALA A 325 11.25 24.79 3.57
C ALA A 325 10.85 24.35 2.15
N LEU A 326 11.13 23.10 1.81
CA LEU A 326 10.82 22.47 0.53
C LEU A 326 9.63 21.54 0.65
N THR A 327 8.86 21.45 -0.43
CA THR A 327 7.72 20.54 -0.50
C THR A 327 8.18 19.08 -0.51
N TYR A 328 7.42 18.22 0.15
CA TYR A 328 7.63 16.76 0.12
C TYR A 328 6.28 16.06 0.22
N ASP A 329 6.26 14.75 -0.03
CA ASP A 329 5.05 13.93 0.09
C ASP A 329 3.83 14.59 -0.59
N GLN A 330 3.95 14.79 -1.90
CA GLN A 330 2.89 15.37 -2.73
C GLN A 330 1.99 14.27 -3.28
N THR A 331 0.68 14.40 -3.08
CA THR A 331 -0.30 13.57 -3.81
C THR A 331 -0.79 14.35 -5.04
N PRO A 332 -0.53 13.87 -6.27
CA PRO A 332 -0.96 14.55 -7.47
C PRO A 332 -2.44 14.33 -7.78
N ASP A 333 -3.06 15.32 -8.41
CA ASP A 333 -4.38 15.15 -9.04
C ASP A 333 -4.32 14.09 -10.14
N SER A 334 -5.40 13.34 -10.32
CA SER A 334 -5.49 12.36 -11.40
C SER A 334 -6.90 12.18 -11.96
N GLU A 335 -6.95 11.84 -13.24
CA GLU A 335 -8.18 11.54 -13.98
C GLU A 335 -8.07 10.14 -14.56
N LYS A 336 -9.14 9.35 -14.48
CA LYS A 336 -9.18 7.97 -14.94
C LYS A 336 -10.46 7.70 -15.73
N THR A 337 -10.28 7.29 -16.99
CA THR A 337 -11.36 6.83 -17.86
C THR A 337 -11.23 5.33 -18.10
N SER A 338 -12.34 4.58 -18.03
CA SER A 338 -12.34 3.12 -18.21
C SER A 338 -13.54 2.66 -19.03
N HIS A 339 -13.27 1.76 -19.98
CA HIS A 339 -14.25 1.03 -20.76
C HIS A 339 -14.13 -0.46 -20.46
N LEU A 340 -15.25 -1.10 -20.15
CA LEU A 340 -15.35 -2.53 -19.91
C LEU A 340 -16.40 -3.11 -20.84
N LEU A 341 -16.02 -4.13 -21.60
CA LEU A 341 -16.92 -4.97 -22.37
C LEU A 341 -16.82 -6.41 -21.85
N LYS A 342 -17.95 -7.02 -21.49
CA LYS A 342 -18.04 -8.43 -21.14
C LYS A 342 -19.05 -9.12 -22.05
N ALA A 343 -18.71 -10.31 -22.48
CA ALA A 343 -19.60 -11.14 -23.28
C ALA A 343 -19.61 -12.56 -22.71
N ARG A 344 -20.79 -13.19 -22.68
CA ARG A 344 -20.99 -14.56 -22.25
C ARG A 344 -21.84 -15.30 -23.27
N VAL A 345 -21.44 -16.52 -23.62
CA VAL A 345 -22.20 -17.46 -24.44
C VAL A 345 -22.44 -18.73 -23.63
N ASP A 346 -23.71 -19.06 -23.40
CA ASP A 346 -24.12 -20.33 -22.81
C ASP A 346 -24.35 -21.38 -23.91
N LEU A 347 -23.63 -22.50 -23.83
CA LEU A 347 -23.63 -23.59 -24.79
C LEU A 347 -24.19 -24.88 -24.16
N PRO A 348 -24.56 -25.90 -24.95
CA PRO A 348 -24.95 -27.21 -24.44
C PRO A 348 -23.89 -27.86 -23.53
N LEU A 349 -24.28 -28.93 -22.83
CA LEU A 349 -23.42 -29.65 -21.86
C LEU A 349 -22.93 -28.78 -20.69
N GLN A 350 -23.77 -27.84 -20.24
CA GLN A 350 -23.43 -26.90 -19.17
C GLN A 350 -22.10 -26.17 -19.42
N THR A 351 -21.89 -25.76 -20.67
CA THR A 351 -20.68 -25.06 -21.09
C THR A 351 -20.97 -23.56 -21.16
N ALA A 352 -20.10 -22.73 -20.60
CA ALA A 352 -20.15 -21.29 -20.72
C ALA A 352 -18.79 -20.75 -21.13
N LEU A 353 -18.79 -19.91 -22.17
CA LEU A 353 -17.63 -19.13 -22.60
C LEU A 353 -17.87 -17.68 -22.21
N ILE A 354 -16.90 -17.08 -21.52
CA ILE A 354 -16.93 -15.68 -21.10
C ILE A 354 -15.68 -15.01 -21.67
N GLY A 355 -15.86 -13.86 -22.33
CA GLY A 355 -14.80 -12.97 -22.77
C GLY A 355 -14.97 -11.60 -22.11
N SER A 356 -13.86 -10.92 -21.87
CA SER A 356 -13.85 -9.54 -21.39
C SER A 356 -12.74 -8.73 -22.03
N PHE A 357 -13.01 -7.46 -22.26
CA PHE A 357 -12.03 -6.45 -22.68
C PHE A 357 -12.16 -5.24 -21.76
N VAL A 358 -11.03 -4.74 -21.28
CA VAL A 358 -10.92 -3.53 -20.48
C VAL A 358 -9.91 -2.63 -21.17
N ASN A 359 -10.29 -1.38 -21.40
CA ASN A 359 -9.35 -0.32 -21.77
C ASN A 359 -9.46 0.78 -20.70
N THR A 360 -8.34 1.28 -20.21
CA THR A 360 -8.31 2.31 -19.18
C THR A 360 -7.17 3.26 -19.44
N ARG A 361 -7.42 4.55 -19.26
CA ARG A 361 -6.42 5.61 -19.29
C ARG A 361 -6.41 6.33 -17.96
N VAL A 362 -5.24 6.57 -17.41
CA VAL A 362 -5.02 7.40 -16.21
C VAL A 362 -4.08 8.53 -16.58
N GLU A 363 -4.46 9.76 -16.27
CA GLU A 363 -3.61 10.95 -16.42
C GLU A 363 -3.33 11.50 -15.03
N SER A 364 -2.07 11.79 -14.71
CA SER A 364 -1.66 12.35 -13.41
C SER A 364 -0.88 13.64 -13.62
N LYS A 365 -1.33 14.72 -12.96
CA LYS A 365 -0.74 16.05 -13.04
C LYS A 365 0.43 16.15 -12.05
N LYS A 366 1.62 16.46 -12.55
CA LYS A 366 2.85 16.54 -11.76
C LYS A 366 3.30 18.00 -11.60
N THR A 367 3.95 18.26 -10.48
CA THR A 367 4.56 19.54 -10.13
C THR A 367 6.07 19.43 -10.20
N ASP A 368 6.74 20.55 -10.41
CA ASP A 368 8.20 20.69 -10.41
C ASP A 368 8.64 21.72 -9.36
N GLU A 369 9.95 21.82 -9.11
CA GLU A 369 10.54 22.79 -8.17
C GLU A 369 11.63 23.60 -8.91
N PRO A 370 11.25 24.63 -9.69
CA PRO A 370 12.17 25.39 -10.53
C PRO A 370 13.33 25.98 -9.73
N GLY A 371 14.56 25.71 -10.19
CA GLY A 371 15.80 26.06 -9.48
C GLY A 371 16.43 24.89 -8.73
N ILE A 372 15.70 23.79 -8.53
CA ILE A 372 16.18 22.53 -7.95
C ILE A 372 16.01 21.39 -8.98
N TRP A 373 14.80 21.22 -9.53
CA TRP A 373 14.52 20.26 -10.60
C TRP A 373 13.28 20.66 -11.42
N THR A 374 13.23 20.25 -12.68
CA THR A 374 12.13 20.52 -13.60
C THR A 374 11.74 19.26 -14.36
N LEU A 375 10.45 19.11 -14.68
CA LEU A 375 9.93 18.03 -15.50
C LEU A 375 9.78 18.48 -16.95
N GLY A 376 10.11 17.60 -17.89
CA GLY A 376 9.83 17.80 -19.31
C GLY A 376 8.32 17.87 -19.56
N ASP A 377 7.57 16.95 -18.98
CA ASP A 377 6.11 16.87 -19.06
C ASP A 377 5.48 16.95 -17.67
N LYS A 378 4.43 17.78 -17.54
CA LYS A 378 3.68 17.97 -16.28
C LYS A 378 2.45 17.07 -16.18
N THR A 379 2.26 16.18 -17.14
CA THR A 379 1.18 15.19 -17.15
C THR A 379 1.76 13.88 -17.63
N LEU A 380 1.69 12.87 -16.77
CA LEU A 380 2.11 11.51 -17.10
C LEU A 380 0.86 10.65 -17.30
N THR A 381 0.85 9.88 -18.39
CA THR A 381 -0.26 9.03 -18.79
C THR A 381 0.10 7.57 -18.59
N SER A 382 -0.87 6.77 -18.13
CA SER A 382 -0.80 5.31 -18.07
C SER A 382 -2.02 4.70 -18.76
N ASP A 383 -1.80 3.96 -19.84
CA ASP A 383 -2.79 3.20 -20.57
C ASP A 383 -2.75 1.72 -20.15
N TYR A 384 -3.92 1.12 -19.96
CA TYR A 384 -4.10 -0.29 -19.62
C TYR A 384 -5.07 -0.94 -20.59
N ASP A 385 -4.63 -2.02 -21.23
CA ASP A 385 -5.45 -2.93 -22.02
C ASP A 385 -5.47 -4.33 -21.41
N GLY A 386 -6.65 -4.83 -21.08
CA GLY A 386 -6.86 -6.13 -20.47
C GLY A 386 -7.82 -7.00 -21.26
N TYR A 387 -7.37 -8.16 -21.72
CA TYR A 387 -8.18 -9.18 -22.38
C TYR A 387 -8.32 -10.38 -21.45
N GLY A 388 -9.54 -10.86 -21.27
CA GLY A 388 -9.83 -12.03 -20.45
C GLY A 388 -10.69 -13.03 -21.20
N PHE A 389 -10.40 -14.32 -21.03
CA PHE A 389 -11.31 -15.38 -21.44
C PHE A 389 -11.44 -16.43 -20.34
N ARG A 390 -12.61 -17.07 -20.29
CA ARG A 390 -12.90 -18.18 -19.40
C ARG A 390 -13.85 -19.16 -20.07
N LEU A 391 -13.49 -20.43 -20.06
CA LEU A 391 -14.34 -21.54 -20.47
C LEU A 391 -14.62 -22.43 -19.26
N ALA A 392 -15.88 -22.56 -18.86
CA ALA A 392 -16.30 -23.52 -17.85
C ALA A 392 -17.19 -24.57 -18.52
N SER A 393 -16.89 -25.85 -18.35
CA SER A 393 -17.65 -26.94 -18.98
C SER A 393 -17.77 -28.15 -18.05
N ARG A 394 -18.84 -28.92 -18.25
CA ARG A 394 -19.06 -30.22 -17.61
C ARG A 394 -19.21 -31.29 -18.70
N PRO A 395 -18.11 -31.72 -19.33
CA PRO A 395 -18.17 -32.68 -20.44
C PRO A 395 -18.68 -34.06 -20.00
N LEU A 396 -18.48 -34.43 -18.73
CA LEU A 396 -18.96 -35.67 -18.13
C LEU A 396 -19.58 -35.37 -16.76
N ASP A 397 -20.48 -36.22 -16.27
CA ASP A 397 -21.08 -36.01 -14.96
C ASP A 397 -20.11 -36.04 -13.78
N SER A 398 -18.98 -36.72 -13.96
CA SER A 398 -17.90 -36.83 -12.99
C SER A 398 -16.80 -35.79 -13.18
N VAL A 399 -16.81 -35.00 -14.27
CA VAL A 399 -15.69 -34.11 -14.62
C VAL A 399 -16.19 -32.69 -14.92
N ARG A 400 -15.58 -31.70 -14.27
CA ARG A 400 -15.73 -30.27 -14.59
C ARG A 400 -14.37 -29.72 -15.00
N VAL A 401 -14.34 -28.94 -16.05
CA VAL A 401 -13.12 -28.29 -16.56
C VAL A 401 -13.34 -26.78 -16.58
N ASN A 402 -12.32 -26.04 -16.19
CA ASN A 402 -12.28 -24.59 -16.24
C ASN A 402 -10.96 -24.14 -16.86
N LEU A 403 -11.01 -23.51 -18.02
CA LEU A 403 -9.86 -22.85 -18.64
C LEU A 403 -10.01 -21.35 -18.47
N ARG A 404 -8.92 -20.66 -18.19
CA ARG A 404 -8.87 -19.20 -18.10
C ARG A 404 -7.62 -18.69 -18.79
N GLY A 405 -7.71 -17.49 -19.36
CA GLY A 405 -6.54 -16.75 -19.75
C GLY A 405 -6.76 -15.26 -19.65
N LYS A 406 -5.68 -14.53 -19.40
CA LYS A 406 -5.64 -13.09 -19.26
C LYS A 406 -4.38 -12.57 -19.96
N LEU A 407 -4.55 -11.53 -20.77
CA LEU A 407 -3.47 -10.78 -21.39
C LEU A 407 -3.64 -9.34 -20.94
N GLU A 408 -2.60 -8.73 -20.42
CA GLU A 408 -2.62 -7.36 -19.92
C GLU A 408 -1.43 -6.61 -20.49
N LYS A 409 -1.65 -5.37 -20.91
CA LYS A 409 -0.59 -4.42 -21.24
C LYS A 409 -0.79 -3.16 -20.41
N VAL A 410 0.27 -2.70 -19.76
CA VAL A 410 0.37 -1.38 -19.14
C VAL A 410 1.43 -0.62 -19.92
N ASP A 411 1.09 0.57 -20.39
CA ASP A 411 1.99 1.46 -21.14
C ASP A 411 1.94 2.83 -20.45
N THR A 412 3.07 3.31 -19.95
CA THR A 412 3.16 4.54 -19.16
C THR A 412 4.26 5.43 -19.71
N ASP A 413 4.01 6.74 -19.73
CA ASP A 413 4.98 7.75 -20.19
C ASP A 413 6.27 7.73 -19.35
N ASP A 414 7.40 7.91 -20.02
CA ASP A 414 8.70 8.12 -19.36
C ASP A 414 8.79 9.52 -18.73
N ALA A 415 9.58 9.64 -17.66
CA ALA A 415 9.78 10.92 -16.99
C ALA A 415 11.11 11.55 -17.38
N VAL A 416 11.07 12.69 -18.08
CA VAL A 416 12.27 13.50 -18.33
C VAL A 416 12.45 14.49 -17.18
N ILE A 417 13.53 14.36 -16.41
CA ILE A 417 13.81 15.21 -15.26
C ILE A 417 15.11 15.97 -15.49
N THR A 418 15.07 17.28 -15.35
CA THR A 418 16.25 18.15 -15.38
C THR A 418 16.56 18.66 -13.99
N PHE A 419 17.71 18.27 -13.47
CA PHE A 419 18.23 18.65 -12.17
C PHE A 419 19.13 19.88 -12.25
N VAL A 420 19.03 20.74 -11.24
CA VAL A 420 19.86 21.92 -11.04
C VAL A 420 20.60 21.73 -9.71
N PRO A 421 21.85 21.24 -9.73
CA PRO A 421 22.62 21.11 -8.50
C PRO A 421 22.94 22.47 -7.88
N MET A 422 23.21 22.44 -6.57
CA MET A 422 23.65 23.62 -5.84
C MET A 422 24.93 24.20 -6.44
N ASN A 423 25.05 25.53 -6.44
CA ASN A 423 26.21 26.22 -7.02
C ASN A 423 27.48 25.95 -6.20
N THR A 424 28.37 25.11 -6.75
CA THR A 424 29.72 24.94 -6.21
C THR A 424 30.79 25.54 -7.12
N LEU A 425 31.84 26.10 -6.52
CA LEU A 425 33.06 26.45 -7.23
C LEU A 425 33.64 25.19 -7.91
N ALA A 426 34.02 25.33 -9.19
CA ALA A 426 34.47 24.26 -10.08
C ALA A 426 35.53 23.33 -9.45
N GLN A 427 35.10 22.16 -8.97
CA GLN A 427 35.94 21.02 -8.60
C GLN A 427 35.19 19.70 -8.95
N PRO A 428 35.90 18.59 -9.16
CA PRO A 428 35.41 17.50 -10.00
C PRO A 428 34.68 16.40 -9.24
N ASN A 429 33.39 16.60 -8.93
CA ASN A 429 32.63 15.59 -8.18
C ASN A 429 31.48 14.91 -8.97
N LEU A 430 31.41 15.07 -10.30
CA LEU A 430 30.62 14.18 -11.18
C LEU A 430 31.50 13.71 -12.35
N GLY A 431 32.69 13.17 -12.05
CA GLY A 431 33.63 12.73 -13.09
C GLY A 431 34.29 13.88 -13.88
N GLY A 432 34.17 15.13 -13.41
CA GLY A 432 34.83 16.29 -14.02
C GLY A 432 34.43 17.63 -13.40
N ASN A 433 35.23 18.68 -13.66
CA ASN A 433 34.95 20.07 -13.28
C ASN A 433 33.70 20.55 -14.02
N LEU A 434 32.55 20.55 -13.35
CA LEU A 434 31.34 21.13 -13.91
C LEU A 434 31.33 22.64 -13.64
N PRO A 435 31.05 23.47 -14.66
CA PRO A 435 30.80 24.89 -14.46
C PRO A 435 29.65 25.13 -13.45
N ALA A 436 29.70 26.24 -12.71
CA ALA A 436 28.53 26.67 -11.94
C ALA A 436 27.32 26.88 -12.87
N GLY A 437 26.13 26.42 -12.47
CA GLY A 437 24.91 26.48 -13.27
C GLY A 437 24.74 25.38 -14.33
N THR A 438 25.51 24.29 -14.27
CA THR A 438 25.30 23.13 -15.17
C THR A 438 24.07 22.34 -14.74
N THR A 439 23.15 22.07 -15.67
CA THR A 439 21.96 21.25 -15.44
C THR A 439 22.16 19.82 -15.95
N PHE A 440 21.54 18.84 -15.29
CA PHE A 440 21.58 17.42 -15.70
C PHE A 440 20.19 16.97 -16.09
N THR A 441 20.00 16.65 -17.37
CA THR A 441 18.74 16.06 -17.85
C THR A 441 18.93 14.56 -17.99
N ASN A 442 18.02 13.79 -17.39
CA ASN A 442 17.95 12.35 -17.59
C ASN A 442 16.51 11.94 -17.89
N THR A 443 16.37 10.91 -18.71
CA THR A 443 15.09 10.24 -18.97
C THR A 443 15.03 9.01 -18.07
N TYR A 444 13.93 8.88 -17.34
CA TYR A 444 13.65 7.73 -16.49
C TYR A 444 12.55 6.91 -17.13
N ASP A 445 12.92 5.71 -17.59
CA ASP A 445 11.98 4.77 -18.17
C ASP A 445 10.94 4.37 -17.13
N SER A 446 9.68 4.27 -17.55
CA SER A 446 8.61 3.79 -16.69
C SER A 446 8.91 2.38 -16.15
N VAL A 447 8.93 2.25 -14.83
CA VAL A 447 9.03 0.95 -14.14
C VAL A 447 7.69 0.20 -14.11
N GLU A 448 6.61 0.87 -14.52
CA GLU A 448 5.25 0.31 -14.50
C GLU A 448 4.88 -0.38 -15.82
N SER A 449 5.47 0.04 -16.93
CA SER A 449 5.17 -0.46 -18.28
C SER A 449 5.54 -1.94 -18.40
N ARG A 450 4.55 -2.76 -18.79
CA ARG A 450 4.67 -4.22 -18.80
C ARG A 450 3.59 -4.94 -19.57
N ASP A 451 3.95 -6.10 -20.10
CA ASP A 451 3.05 -7.11 -20.65
C ASP A 451 2.92 -8.30 -19.70
N VAL A 452 1.68 -8.67 -19.35
CA VAL A 452 1.38 -9.79 -18.47
C VAL A 452 0.53 -10.82 -19.19
N VAL A 453 1.00 -12.07 -19.20
CA VAL A 453 0.26 -13.22 -19.73
C VAL A 453 -0.03 -14.17 -18.58
N THR A 454 -1.30 -14.53 -18.37
CA THR A 454 -1.71 -15.57 -17.42
C THR A 454 -2.58 -16.61 -18.11
N LEU A 455 -2.24 -17.88 -18.02
CA LEU A 455 -3.01 -19.00 -18.55
C LEU A 455 -3.23 -20.03 -17.44
N GLY A 456 -4.46 -20.49 -17.26
CA GLY A 456 -4.81 -21.44 -16.21
C GLY A 456 -5.78 -22.51 -16.66
N ALA A 457 -5.59 -23.72 -16.15
CA ALA A 457 -6.48 -24.85 -16.36
C ALA A 457 -6.76 -25.55 -15.03
N ASP A 458 -8.04 -25.71 -14.69
CA ASP A 458 -8.50 -26.51 -13.55
C ASP A 458 -9.39 -27.66 -14.03
N ALA A 459 -9.24 -28.83 -13.41
CA ALA A 459 -10.15 -29.95 -13.57
C ALA A 459 -10.60 -30.46 -12.20
N ILE A 460 -11.91 -30.67 -12.03
CA ILE A 460 -12.49 -31.32 -10.86
C ILE A 460 -13.04 -32.67 -11.30
N TRP A 461 -12.53 -33.75 -10.72
CA TRP A 461 -12.91 -35.12 -11.02
C TRP A 461 -13.47 -35.83 -9.78
N ARG A 462 -14.71 -36.30 -9.87
CA ARG A 462 -15.33 -37.21 -8.91
C ARG A 462 -14.92 -38.64 -9.22
N PHE A 463 -13.83 -39.09 -8.62
CA PHE A 463 -13.27 -40.44 -8.83
C PHE A 463 -13.95 -41.53 -7.99
N ALA A 464 -14.65 -41.17 -6.91
CA ALA A 464 -15.43 -42.10 -6.10
C ALA A 464 -16.71 -41.44 -5.54
N PRO A 465 -17.70 -42.22 -5.06
CA PRO A 465 -18.82 -41.67 -4.32
C PRO A 465 -18.33 -40.88 -3.10
N LYS A 466 -18.62 -39.58 -3.06
CA LYS A 466 -18.22 -38.63 -2.01
C LYS A 466 -16.74 -38.25 -1.98
N SER A 467 -15.98 -38.56 -3.03
CA SER A 467 -14.58 -38.12 -3.18
C SER A 467 -14.37 -37.37 -4.48
N THR A 468 -13.67 -36.24 -4.40
CA THR A 468 -13.34 -35.37 -5.53
C THR A 468 -11.88 -34.99 -5.48
N ALA A 469 -11.21 -35.04 -6.63
CA ALA A 469 -9.88 -34.47 -6.83
C ALA A 469 -10.02 -33.19 -7.66
N ARG A 470 -9.26 -32.15 -7.32
CA ARG A 470 -9.05 -30.96 -8.13
C ARG A 470 -7.59 -30.94 -8.56
N LEU A 471 -7.35 -30.73 -9.84
CA LEU A 471 -6.03 -30.53 -10.44
C LEU A 471 -6.03 -29.13 -11.06
N GLY A 472 -4.98 -28.35 -10.79
CA GLY A 472 -4.81 -27.00 -11.31
C GLY A 472 -3.41 -26.82 -11.88
N TYR A 473 -3.30 -26.09 -12.98
CA TYR A 473 -2.04 -25.58 -13.50
C TYR A 473 -2.21 -24.13 -13.92
N GLU A 474 -1.24 -23.28 -13.59
CA GLU A 474 -1.20 -21.88 -13.99
C GLU A 474 0.20 -21.50 -14.48
N PHE A 475 0.26 -20.84 -15.62
CA PHE A 475 1.44 -20.21 -16.17
C PHE A 475 1.23 -18.69 -16.13
N LYS A 476 2.20 -17.95 -15.63
CA LYS A 476 2.20 -16.49 -15.63
C LYS A 476 3.54 -15.95 -16.09
N THR A 477 3.53 -14.96 -16.96
CA THR A 477 4.71 -14.17 -17.36
C THR A 477 4.40 -12.70 -17.13
N ASP A 478 5.38 -11.97 -16.62
CA ASP A 478 5.38 -10.51 -16.43
C ASP A 478 6.65 -9.99 -17.12
N ASP A 479 6.49 -9.27 -18.23
CA ASP A 479 7.58 -8.78 -19.08
C ASP A 479 7.59 -7.24 -18.97
N ARG A 480 8.61 -6.67 -18.34
CA ARG A 480 8.70 -5.23 -18.10
C ARG A 480 9.57 -4.58 -19.17
N ASP A 481 9.16 -3.40 -19.61
CA ASP A 481 9.90 -2.65 -20.62
C ASP A 481 11.25 -2.14 -20.08
N ASN A 482 11.30 -1.82 -18.78
CA ASN A 482 12.55 -1.44 -18.11
C ASN A 482 13.51 -2.63 -18.00
N GLU A 483 14.65 -2.53 -18.71
CA GLU A 483 15.65 -3.60 -18.83
C GLU A 483 16.21 -4.08 -17.48
N HIS A 484 16.22 -3.23 -16.44
CA HIS A 484 16.73 -3.61 -15.12
C HIS A 484 15.88 -4.70 -14.45
N TYR A 485 14.58 -4.73 -14.73
CA TYR A 485 13.65 -5.68 -14.10
C TYR A 485 13.34 -6.89 -15.00
N GLY A 486 13.43 -6.73 -16.32
CA GLY A 486 13.29 -7.83 -17.28
C GLY A 486 11.99 -8.62 -17.15
N LYS A 487 12.10 -9.96 -17.30
CA LYS A 487 10.97 -10.87 -17.46
C LYS A 487 10.90 -11.91 -16.34
N THR A 488 9.82 -11.89 -15.57
CA THR A 488 9.54 -12.91 -14.54
C THR A 488 8.58 -13.97 -15.09
N THR A 489 8.91 -15.26 -14.92
CA THR A 489 8.03 -16.36 -15.33
C THR A 489 7.71 -17.26 -14.16
N ALA A 490 6.43 -17.59 -13.96
CA ALA A 490 5.97 -18.44 -12.86
C ALA A 490 5.09 -19.59 -13.38
N GLN A 491 5.35 -20.79 -12.85
CA GLN A 491 4.53 -21.98 -13.10
C GLN A 491 4.04 -22.54 -11.78
N THR A 492 2.73 -22.72 -11.65
CA THR A 492 2.08 -23.21 -10.44
C THR A 492 1.30 -24.48 -10.75
N ALA A 493 1.54 -25.55 -10.00
CA ALA A 493 0.78 -26.80 -10.05
C ALA A 493 0.09 -27.05 -8.71
N GLU A 494 -1.20 -27.39 -8.76
CA GLU A 494 -2.05 -27.59 -7.60
C GLU A 494 -2.77 -28.94 -7.67
N VAL A 495 -2.82 -29.64 -6.53
CA VAL A 495 -3.66 -30.82 -6.36
C VAL A 495 -4.41 -30.72 -5.03
N GLU A 496 -5.72 -30.98 -5.04
CA GLU A 496 -6.52 -31.08 -3.83
C GLU A 496 -7.42 -32.31 -3.90
N VAL A 497 -7.48 -33.09 -2.82
CA VAL A 497 -8.40 -34.21 -2.66
C VAL A 497 -9.33 -33.93 -1.49
N LYS A 498 -10.63 -34.02 -1.73
CA LYS A 498 -11.68 -33.93 -0.72
C LYS A 498 -12.44 -35.25 -0.66
N THR A 499 -12.69 -35.76 0.54
CA THR A 499 -13.39 -37.03 0.76
C THR A 499 -14.27 -36.98 2.00
N LEU A 500 -15.46 -37.59 1.93
CA LEU A 500 -16.26 -37.93 3.10
C LEU A 500 -15.86 -39.31 3.59
N LEU A 501 -14.99 -39.37 4.61
CA LEU A 501 -14.44 -40.61 5.16
C LEU A 501 -15.53 -41.46 5.83
N THR A 502 -16.43 -40.82 6.59
CA THR A 502 -17.62 -41.44 7.17
C THR A 502 -18.72 -40.38 7.37
N LYS A 503 -19.92 -40.78 7.80
CA LYS A 503 -21.01 -39.84 8.09
C LYS A 503 -20.54 -38.83 9.15
N GLY A 504 -20.56 -37.55 8.79
CA GLY A 504 -20.09 -36.48 9.67
C GLY A 504 -18.57 -36.34 9.74
N LEU A 505 -17.75 -36.99 8.90
CA LEU A 505 -16.30 -36.75 8.87
C LEU A 505 -15.82 -36.48 7.44
N THR A 506 -15.44 -35.24 7.17
CA THR A 506 -14.91 -34.80 5.87
C THR A 506 -13.44 -34.42 6.01
N ALA A 507 -12.59 -34.93 5.11
CA ALA A 507 -11.19 -34.55 5.03
C ALA A 507 -10.91 -33.85 3.68
N ARG A 508 -9.99 -32.89 3.71
CA ARG A 508 -9.39 -32.26 2.53
C ARG A 508 -7.87 -32.23 2.71
N ALA A 509 -7.14 -32.56 1.66
CA ALA A 509 -5.69 -32.44 1.61
C ALA A 509 -5.32 -31.80 0.27
N GLY A 510 -4.50 -30.76 0.31
CA GLY A 510 -4.05 -30.02 -0.86
C GLY A 510 -2.56 -29.77 -0.83
N TYR A 511 -1.97 -29.69 -2.01
CA TYR A 511 -0.56 -29.37 -2.21
C TYR A 511 -0.40 -28.45 -3.41
N THR A 512 0.38 -27.39 -3.23
CA THR A 512 0.74 -26.42 -4.26
C THR A 512 2.26 -26.40 -4.41
N PHE A 513 2.73 -26.52 -5.65
CA PHE A 513 4.12 -26.30 -6.03
C PHE A 513 4.17 -25.12 -6.98
N LYS A 514 5.06 -24.17 -6.73
CA LYS A 514 5.30 -23.03 -7.62
C LYS A 514 6.80 -22.86 -7.85
N THR A 515 7.18 -22.68 -9.10
CA THR A 515 8.52 -22.26 -9.50
C THR A 515 8.42 -20.92 -10.20
N ILE A 516 9.38 -20.04 -9.93
CA ILE A 516 9.46 -18.67 -10.40
C ILE A 516 10.90 -18.44 -10.86
N ASP A 517 11.04 -18.13 -12.14
CA ASP A 517 12.28 -17.68 -12.74
C ASP A 517 12.30 -16.14 -12.68
N ASP A 518 13.44 -15.58 -12.27
CA ASP A 518 13.69 -14.15 -12.08
C ASP A 518 12.65 -13.43 -11.21
N PRO A 519 12.59 -13.69 -9.89
CA PRO A 519 11.54 -13.20 -9.01
C PRO A 519 11.76 -11.72 -8.61
N PHE A 520 11.69 -10.82 -9.60
CA PHE A 520 11.90 -9.38 -9.44
C PHE A 520 13.17 -9.02 -8.66
N MET A 521 14.28 -9.68 -9.00
CA MET A 521 15.56 -9.44 -8.35
C MET A 521 16.08 -8.03 -8.66
N HIS A 522 16.71 -7.40 -7.66
CA HIS A 522 17.48 -6.19 -7.88
C HIS A 522 18.86 -6.62 -8.36
N GLN A 523 19.15 -6.37 -9.64
CA GLN A 523 20.42 -6.76 -10.22
C GLN A 523 21.54 -5.88 -9.65
N HIS A 524 22.73 -6.44 -9.43
CA HIS A 524 23.92 -5.69 -8.97
C HIS A 524 23.64 -4.85 -7.71
N ALA A 525 22.83 -5.36 -6.79
CA ALA A 525 22.36 -4.65 -5.60
C ALA A 525 23.39 -4.52 -4.49
N ALA A 526 24.33 -5.45 -4.39
CA ALA A 526 25.32 -5.49 -3.31
C ALA A 526 26.65 -6.08 -3.79
N GLY A 527 27.66 -6.02 -2.91
CA GLY A 527 28.91 -6.78 -3.01
C GLY A 527 29.75 -6.48 -4.25
N PHE A 528 30.96 -5.96 -4.05
CA PHE A 528 32.01 -6.01 -5.08
C PHE A 528 33.00 -7.10 -4.72
N ILE A 529 33.29 -8.00 -5.67
CA ILE A 529 34.41 -8.93 -5.58
C ILE A 529 35.47 -8.45 -6.57
N ASP A 530 36.67 -8.19 -6.07
CA ASP A 530 37.78 -7.80 -6.92
C ASP A 530 38.18 -8.99 -7.82
N PRO A 531 38.09 -8.86 -9.15
CA PRO A 531 38.40 -9.95 -10.07
C PRO A 531 39.87 -10.39 -10.04
N LEU A 532 40.79 -9.57 -9.53
CA LEU A 532 42.21 -9.90 -9.40
C LEU A 532 42.50 -10.72 -8.14
N THR A 533 41.80 -10.45 -7.05
CA THR A 533 42.08 -11.04 -5.73
C THR A 533 41.04 -12.08 -5.28
N GLY A 534 39.84 -12.06 -5.86
CA GLY A 534 38.73 -12.93 -5.48
C GLY A 534 38.17 -12.62 -4.07
N LEU A 535 38.56 -11.47 -3.50
CA LEU A 535 38.12 -11.04 -2.17
C LEU A 535 37.11 -9.89 -2.31
N PRO A 536 36.15 -9.76 -1.37
CA PRO A 536 35.38 -8.53 -1.25
C PRO A 536 36.35 -7.36 -0.99
N TYR A 537 36.04 -6.15 -1.49
CA TYR A 537 36.95 -5.00 -1.36
C TYR A 537 37.40 -4.84 0.10
N THR A 538 38.69 -5.06 0.37
CA THR A 538 39.27 -4.86 1.70
C THR A 538 40.10 -3.58 1.66
N THR A 539 40.05 -2.79 2.72
CA THR A 539 40.72 -1.48 2.88
C THR A 539 42.26 -1.52 2.80
N ASN A 540 42.85 -2.69 2.52
CA ASN A 540 44.29 -2.92 2.66
C ASN A 540 45.03 -3.14 1.32
N GLN A 541 44.36 -3.01 0.18
CA GLN A 541 44.97 -3.27 -1.14
C GLN A 541 45.36 -2.01 -1.93
N ASP A 542 44.99 -0.80 -1.49
CA ASP A 542 45.36 0.45 -2.18
C ASP A 542 45.87 1.52 -1.18
N PRO A 543 47.10 2.06 -1.32
CA PRO A 543 47.67 2.99 -0.34
C PRO A 543 47.02 4.40 -0.30
N THR A 544 46.03 4.73 -1.14
CA THR A 544 45.19 5.95 -1.05
C THR A 544 43.99 5.88 -2.02
N PRO A 545 42.78 6.42 -1.72
CA PRO A 545 42.27 6.99 -0.47
C PRO A 545 41.38 6.01 0.32
N THR A 546 41.40 6.18 1.63
CA THR A 546 40.47 5.59 2.60
C THR A 546 39.01 5.67 2.12
N ILE A 547 38.40 4.49 1.97
CA ILE A 547 36.94 4.34 1.82
C ILE A 547 36.27 5.20 2.90
N ALA A 548 35.23 5.94 2.52
CA ALA A 548 34.47 6.90 3.33
C ALA A 548 35.07 8.32 3.51
N THR A 549 36.18 8.67 2.84
CA THR A 549 36.76 10.04 3.00
C THR A 549 37.01 10.82 1.71
N GLY A 550 36.82 10.22 0.54
CA GLY A 550 37.14 10.83 -0.75
C GLY A 550 35.94 11.11 -1.65
N ASP A 551 36.14 12.03 -2.59
CA ASP A 551 35.19 12.46 -3.61
C ASP A 551 34.65 11.32 -4.51
N LEU A 552 35.24 10.12 -4.48
CA LEU A 552 34.89 8.99 -5.34
C LEU A 552 33.98 7.94 -4.68
N TYR A 553 33.46 8.18 -3.46
CA TYR A 553 32.70 7.17 -2.70
C TYR A 553 31.53 6.53 -3.47
N GLY A 554 30.75 7.33 -4.22
CA GLY A 554 29.64 6.84 -5.05
C GLY A 554 30.10 5.85 -6.13
N THR A 555 31.01 6.29 -6.99
CA THR A 555 31.46 5.55 -8.18
C THR A 555 32.45 4.42 -7.85
N ALA A 556 33.16 4.51 -6.73
CA ALA A 556 34.13 3.49 -6.30
C ALA A 556 33.50 2.37 -5.46
N PHE A 557 32.21 2.47 -5.11
CA PHE A 557 31.55 1.49 -4.25
C PHE A 557 30.19 1.02 -4.80
N TYR A 558 29.27 1.93 -5.13
CA TYR A 558 27.93 1.58 -5.60
C TYR A 558 27.95 1.05 -7.04
N ASP A 559 28.71 1.68 -7.94
CA ASP A 559 28.79 1.28 -9.36
C ASP A 559 29.53 -0.05 -9.57
N LEU A 560 30.24 -0.54 -8.54
CA LEU A 560 31.01 -1.79 -8.60
C LEU A 560 30.25 -2.99 -8.04
N ARG A 561 29.00 -2.84 -7.60
CA ARG A 561 28.22 -3.96 -7.07
C ARG A 561 27.98 -5.03 -8.16
N GLN A 562 28.03 -6.30 -7.76
CA GLN A 562 27.96 -7.47 -8.66
C GLN A 562 26.94 -8.52 -8.20
N THR A 563 26.42 -8.41 -6.97
CA THR A 563 25.52 -9.40 -6.37
C THR A 563 24.08 -8.98 -6.52
N ASP A 564 23.27 -9.86 -7.08
CA ASP A 564 21.82 -9.70 -7.14
C ASP A 564 21.19 -10.03 -5.79
N LEU A 565 20.19 -9.25 -5.38
CA LEU A 565 19.44 -9.48 -4.15
C LEU A 565 17.94 -9.60 -4.47
N SER A 566 17.28 -10.57 -3.84
CA SER A 566 15.81 -10.68 -3.86
C SER A 566 15.31 -11.21 -2.52
N ASN A 567 14.19 -10.66 -2.07
CA ASN A 567 13.42 -11.17 -0.94
C ASN A 567 12.22 -12.02 -1.39
N GLN A 568 12.14 -12.34 -2.67
CA GLN A 568 11.07 -13.14 -3.27
C GLN A 568 11.53 -14.58 -3.52
N PRO A 569 10.64 -15.57 -3.38
CA PRO A 569 10.97 -16.97 -3.65
C PRO A 569 11.13 -17.26 -5.14
N GLU A 570 12.02 -18.21 -5.45
CA GLU A 570 12.06 -18.93 -6.73
C GLU A 570 11.26 -20.22 -6.64
N THR A 571 11.16 -20.83 -5.46
CA THR A 571 10.43 -22.07 -5.25
C THR A 571 9.51 -21.99 -4.03
N ILE A 572 8.28 -22.49 -4.18
CA ILE A 572 7.29 -22.55 -3.11
C ILE A 572 6.67 -23.94 -3.05
N HIS A 573 6.69 -24.51 -1.85
CA HIS A 573 5.97 -25.72 -1.49
C HIS A 573 4.93 -25.38 -0.42
N GLU A 574 3.66 -25.70 -0.67
CA GLU A 574 2.61 -25.50 0.31
C GLU A 574 1.77 -26.77 0.46
N ALA A 575 1.62 -27.26 1.69
CA ALA A 575 0.73 -28.35 2.04
C ALA A 575 -0.36 -27.86 3.00
N LYS A 576 -1.61 -28.21 2.70
CA LYS A 576 -2.78 -27.87 3.51
C LYS A 576 -3.60 -29.12 3.78
N VAL A 577 -3.86 -29.43 5.04
CA VAL A 577 -4.75 -30.52 5.44
C VAL A 577 -5.81 -29.96 6.36
N ALA A 578 -7.07 -30.32 6.12
CA ALA A 578 -8.13 -30.06 7.09
C ALA A 578 -9.10 -31.22 7.23
N SER A 579 -9.63 -31.39 8.42
CA SER A 579 -10.65 -32.37 8.74
C SER A 579 -11.77 -31.71 9.53
N THR A 580 -13.01 -31.99 9.16
CA THR A 580 -14.21 -31.51 9.85
C THR A 580 -15.04 -32.69 10.34
N TRP A 581 -15.32 -32.71 11.63
CA TRP A 581 -16.10 -33.73 12.32
C TRP A 581 -17.39 -33.14 12.89
N SER A 582 -18.52 -33.56 12.33
CA SER A 582 -19.89 -33.16 12.68
C SER A 582 -20.75 -34.41 12.97
N PRO A 583 -20.54 -35.11 14.10
CA PRO A 583 -21.27 -36.32 14.48
C PRO A 583 -22.77 -36.09 14.75
N ALA A 584 -23.16 -34.86 15.08
CA ALA A 584 -24.54 -34.45 15.36
C ALA A 584 -24.82 -33.06 14.80
N SER A 585 -26.09 -32.69 14.64
CA SER A 585 -26.49 -31.36 14.15
C SER A 585 -26.19 -30.23 15.13
N SER A 586 -25.87 -30.54 16.38
CA SER A 586 -25.54 -29.58 17.45
C SER A 586 -24.03 -29.44 17.69
N PHE A 587 -23.18 -30.12 16.92
CA PHE A 587 -21.73 -30.07 17.12
C PHE A 587 -20.96 -30.19 15.81
N SER A 588 -19.92 -29.37 15.65
CA SER A 588 -18.97 -29.45 14.55
C SER A 588 -17.59 -29.01 15.03
N ALA A 589 -16.55 -29.76 14.70
CA ALA A 589 -15.16 -29.40 14.97
C ALA A 589 -14.31 -29.49 13.70
N THR A 590 -13.49 -28.48 13.44
CA THR A 590 -12.59 -28.43 12.28
C THR A 590 -11.17 -28.19 12.75
N ALA A 591 -10.27 -29.08 12.35
CA ALA A 591 -8.83 -28.92 12.50
C ALA A 591 -8.20 -28.71 11.12
N THR A 592 -7.34 -27.70 10.99
CA THR A 592 -6.58 -27.38 9.77
C THR A 592 -5.11 -27.23 10.13
N VAL A 593 -4.22 -27.71 9.26
CA VAL A 593 -2.78 -27.46 9.33
C VAL A 593 -2.32 -26.99 7.95
N ARG A 594 -1.65 -25.84 7.91
CA ARG A 594 -0.95 -25.34 6.73
C ARG A 594 0.54 -25.29 7.01
N TYR A 595 1.33 -25.86 6.12
CA TYR A 595 2.78 -25.70 6.07
C TYR A 595 3.16 -25.07 4.73
N ARG A 596 3.98 -24.03 4.75
CA ARG A 596 4.50 -23.37 3.55
C ARG A 596 6.01 -23.18 3.70
N GLN A 597 6.73 -23.50 2.65
CA GLN A 597 8.17 -23.27 2.51
C GLN A 597 8.41 -22.48 1.23
N GLU A 598 9.20 -21.43 1.35
CA GLU A 598 9.57 -20.49 0.30
C GLU A 598 11.09 -20.34 0.32
N GLU A 599 11.73 -20.41 -0.83
CA GLU A 599 13.18 -20.26 -0.94
C GLU A 599 13.61 -19.62 -2.26
N ASN A 600 14.74 -18.94 -2.25
CA ASN A 600 15.51 -18.56 -3.44
C ASN A 600 16.98 -18.93 -3.24
N ALA A 601 17.70 -19.15 -4.35
CA ALA A 601 19.12 -19.46 -4.33
C ALA A 601 19.85 -18.59 -5.37
N LEU A 602 20.14 -17.35 -4.99
CA LEU A 602 20.94 -16.44 -5.83
C LEU A 602 22.44 -16.73 -5.65
N THR A 603 23.25 -16.32 -6.62
CA THR A 603 24.70 -16.58 -6.67
C THR A 603 25.45 -16.14 -5.41
N SER A 604 24.98 -15.12 -4.69
CA SER A 604 25.63 -14.58 -3.49
C SER A 604 24.66 -14.15 -2.39
N SER A 605 23.41 -14.59 -2.47
CA SER A 605 22.42 -14.44 -1.39
C SER A 605 21.43 -15.60 -1.36
N GLU A 606 21.05 -16.03 -0.15
CA GLU A 606 19.97 -17.00 0.06
C GLU A 606 18.91 -16.38 0.95
N TRP A 607 17.64 -16.59 0.59
CA TRP A 607 16.49 -16.26 1.41
C TRP A 607 15.57 -17.47 1.51
N LYS A 608 15.13 -17.77 2.74
CA LYS A 608 14.25 -18.89 3.07
C LYS A 608 13.20 -18.45 4.07
N GLN A 609 11.96 -18.86 3.86
CA GLN A 609 10.87 -18.64 4.79
C GLN A 609 10.05 -19.91 4.99
N GLN A 610 9.76 -20.21 6.25
CA GLN A 610 8.91 -21.32 6.65
C GLN A 610 7.75 -20.81 7.49
N THR A 611 6.53 -21.20 7.14
CA THR A 611 5.31 -20.84 7.85
C THR A 611 4.55 -22.11 8.26
N LEU A 612 4.23 -22.22 9.54
CA LEU A 612 3.36 -23.26 10.10
C LEU A 612 2.14 -22.59 10.75
N SER A 613 0.95 -22.95 10.28
CA SER A 613 -0.31 -22.42 10.83
C SER A 613 -1.34 -23.52 11.05
N PRO A 614 -1.40 -24.06 12.29
CA PRO A 614 -2.49 -24.90 12.73
C PRO A 614 -3.65 -24.06 13.26
N THR A 615 -4.86 -24.46 12.90
CA THR A 615 -6.12 -23.88 13.33
C THR A 615 -7.03 -24.96 13.87
N LEU A 616 -7.63 -24.70 15.03
CA LEU A 616 -8.70 -25.52 15.59
C LEU A 616 -9.92 -24.63 15.80
N SER A 617 -11.09 -25.08 15.36
CA SER A 617 -12.35 -24.43 15.67
C SER A 617 -13.41 -25.47 16.00
N PHE A 618 -14.33 -25.13 16.88
CA PHE A 618 -15.54 -25.92 17.07
C PHE A 618 -16.73 -25.03 17.41
N TRP A 619 -17.89 -25.51 16.98
CA TRP A 619 -19.20 -24.97 17.29
C TRP A 619 -20.01 -26.02 18.04
N TYR A 620 -20.67 -25.60 19.11
CA TYR A 620 -21.49 -26.45 19.95
C TYR A 620 -22.77 -25.72 20.39
N ALA A 621 -23.92 -26.33 20.13
CA ALA A 621 -25.22 -25.85 20.55
C ALA A 621 -25.81 -26.80 21.60
N PRO A 622 -25.43 -26.67 22.89
CA PRO A 622 -25.98 -27.53 23.96
C PRO A 622 -27.49 -27.37 24.14
N ALA A 623 -28.06 -26.24 23.72
CA ALA A 623 -29.49 -25.95 23.75
C ALA A 623 -29.90 -25.08 22.55
N GLN A 624 -31.18 -25.04 22.21
CA GLN A 624 -31.70 -24.33 21.01
C GLN A 624 -31.40 -22.82 20.98
N LYS A 625 -31.15 -22.20 22.14
CA LYS A 625 -30.91 -20.75 22.28
C LYS A 625 -29.50 -20.40 22.75
N LEU A 626 -28.63 -21.39 22.90
CA LEU A 626 -27.24 -21.18 23.33
C LEU A 626 -26.31 -21.78 22.30
N ASN A 627 -25.52 -20.92 21.66
CA ASN A 627 -24.48 -21.31 20.71
C ASN A 627 -23.12 -20.91 21.28
N LEU A 628 -22.20 -21.86 21.33
CA LEU A 628 -20.82 -21.64 21.74
C LEU A 628 -19.93 -21.86 20.53
N THR A 629 -19.04 -20.91 20.28
CA THR A 629 -18.02 -21.00 19.23
C THR A 629 -16.67 -20.76 19.85
N PHE A 630 -15.72 -21.65 19.56
CA PHE A 630 -14.33 -21.52 19.96
C PHE A 630 -13.45 -21.61 18.71
N ALA A 631 -12.44 -20.75 18.64
CA ALA A 631 -11.42 -20.79 17.61
C ALA A 631 -10.05 -20.49 18.22
N TYR A 632 -9.05 -21.28 17.83
CA TYR A 632 -7.65 -21.08 18.15
C TYR A 632 -6.84 -21.13 16.87
N ASN A 633 -6.01 -20.12 16.66
CA ASN A 633 -5.12 -20.01 15.52
C ASN A 633 -3.71 -19.76 16.03
N TYR A 634 -2.74 -20.52 15.51
CA TYR A 634 -1.34 -20.25 15.72
C TYR A 634 -0.69 -19.92 14.37
N LEU A 635 0.25 -19.00 14.38
CA LEU A 635 1.09 -18.66 13.24
C LEU A 635 2.54 -18.62 13.72
N GLY A 636 3.32 -19.60 13.29
CA GLY A 636 4.78 -19.59 13.43
C GLY A 636 5.40 -19.29 12.08
N GLN A 637 6.20 -18.23 11.99
CA GLN A 637 6.96 -17.89 10.81
C GLN A 637 8.43 -17.73 11.19
N ARG A 638 9.30 -18.37 10.40
CA ARG A 638 10.75 -18.21 10.50
C ARG A 638 11.26 -17.79 9.14
N ALA A 639 11.93 -16.65 9.08
CA ALA A 639 12.65 -16.19 7.89
C ALA A 639 14.15 -16.21 8.19
N GLU A 640 14.93 -16.59 7.19
CA GLU A 640 16.39 -16.56 7.21
C GLU A 640 16.87 -15.92 5.91
N SER A 641 17.72 -14.91 6.02
CA SER A 641 18.37 -14.28 4.87
C SER A 641 19.87 -14.25 5.12
N ARG A 642 20.64 -14.63 4.11
CA ARG A 642 22.09 -14.60 4.11
C ARG A 642 22.53 -13.77 2.91
N PHE A 643 23.30 -12.73 3.17
CA PHE A 643 23.90 -11.89 2.14
C PHE A 643 25.23 -11.34 2.67
N CYS A 644 26.16 -11.08 1.75
CA CYS A 644 27.40 -10.40 2.06
C CYS A 644 27.21 -8.89 1.86
N GLN A 645 27.07 -8.14 2.94
CA GLN A 645 27.04 -6.67 2.88
C GLN A 645 28.42 -6.10 3.18
N GLY A 646 28.84 -5.07 2.42
CA GLY A 646 30.04 -4.31 2.74
C GLY A 646 29.84 -3.50 4.03
N TRP A 647 30.92 -3.24 4.77
CA TRP A 647 30.90 -2.56 6.08
C TRP A 647 30.32 -1.12 6.04
N TYR A 648 30.24 -0.50 4.85
CA TYR A 648 29.73 0.86 4.67
C TYR A 648 28.85 0.91 3.42
N ASP A 649 27.59 0.52 3.59
CA ASP A 649 26.57 0.47 2.55
C ASP A 649 25.37 1.38 2.89
N GLY A 650 25.65 2.49 3.58
CA GLY A 650 24.69 3.46 4.13
C GLY A 650 25.01 4.88 3.70
#